data_AF-W8AV59-F1
#
_entry.id   AF-W8AV59-F1
#
_cell.length_a   1.000
_cell.length_b   1.000
_cell.length_c   1.000
_cell.angle_alpha   90.00
_cell.angle_beta   90.00
_cell.angle_gamma   90.00
#
_symmetry.space_group_name_H-M   'P 1'
#
loop_
_entity.id
_entity.type
_entity.pdbx_description
1 polymer ?
#
loop_
_entity_poly.entity_id
_entity_poly.type
_entity_poly.pdbx_seq_one_letter_code
_entity_poly.pdbx_strand_id
1 'polypeptide(L)'
;MFIGVPALLAHNLDYKIKEERCRFLIAELVCRPEFEDCLDGLCSYVRKMLRRATMEKFDFNSCEVTQPVPYLFLTPKGQEIDLRLFCRDVMRKALPILIGILERETRGWFLHFRERLIAELRAKKLSDKEIEEEVNEAVMKEYLQRVYSSILSNPKLAELGNGIPELLVQQAQSVVFMYKAVDKVQKDIKRTREDHQKCLANDHSVLSRVAPWLRSKLRTAEESKLSKSAWSAHEEALKMCTKHNLHQTAYFLSRDLAFMKEREPVLLKELKNAKTPTRSFQWACRIWSPSAWIIRRNFQGQSDVIPTVISQQATSIVTPRSDPSQPVFLVEKEIIRTTSTRWPLWRLLNLLQRTWCWTWNMMFLLGILVPWCSPLGLRALFCVKPFMPDLELSQINGTLFPRKTSITQTMASRLIELWRHISKSRTHFETEPDTGFIGKGLTRNLNRVWNYFIKGFLGTIVILFAFPFICLITSFLSIALAITAPFWIPIFTVLLHLYMILIYDLDCPDNTRNRYCILLEAVFGNILIQGLIQPVAAVLVATFCCPLASSIILVVGIVRYSLRLLWDSLTFHLFIKKCGRIPASDSIAVRRIAGPGLALDYYFIIKPEQALAAFEAKMELDELQAYQHATERIILQPQKDFSQFVEACFGPFSAQLAKNGPYMTLDREAHDLMSTLHEKLEKRRRELQTSLTTQVKTRIKLNTKELKIAIQLAAHILEKCYPSHVIARLSISEDDFWDNKGLSVNDWPGLAGLIYTEIFSLDFLTPLTENIHILN
;
A
#
# COMPACT_ATOMS: atom_id res chain seq x y z
N MET A 1 31.14 9.38 26.86
CA MET A 1 31.70 8.06 26.46
C MET A 1 32.35 7.31 27.64
N PHE A 2 33.23 7.95 28.41
CA PHE A 2 33.81 7.38 29.64
C PHE A 2 32.79 7.11 30.76
N ILE A 3 31.91 8.09 31.02
CA ILE A 3 31.02 8.05 32.18
C ILE A 3 29.72 7.27 31.92
N GLY A 4 29.24 7.15 30.69
CA GLY A 4 27.95 6.50 30.41
C GLY A 4 26.77 7.40 30.82
N VAL A 5 26.03 7.87 29.83
CA VAL A 5 24.83 8.71 30.00
C VAL A 5 23.61 7.79 30.08
N PRO A 6 22.56 8.14 30.87
CA PRO A 6 21.33 7.37 30.90
C PRO A 6 20.79 7.09 29.50
N ALA A 7 20.62 5.81 29.18
CA ALA A 7 19.99 5.35 27.95
C ALA A 7 18.70 4.63 28.32
N LEU A 8 17.59 5.29 28.02
CA LEU A 8 16.24 4.84 28.29
C LEU A 8 15.48 4.80 26.97
N LEU A 9 14.81 3.67 26.72
CA LEU A 9 14.03 3.46 25.51
C LEU A 9 12.64 2.94 25.90
N ALA A 10 11.61 3.47 25.25
CA ALA A 10 10.28 2.88 25.28
C ALA A 10 10.29 1.66 24.37
N HIS A 11 10.61 0.48 24.92
CA HIS A 11 10.63 -0.75 24.14
C HIS A 11 9.24 -1.12 23.65
N ASN A 12 9.19 -1.54 22.39
CA ASN A 12 8.03 -2.15 21.75
C ASN A 12 6.78 -1.27 21.83
N LEU A 13 6.94 0.04 21.63
CA LEU A 13 5.84 1.01 21.72
C LEU A 13 4.66 0.61 20.81
N ASP A 14 4.93 0.33 19.53
CA ASP A 14 3.90 -0.04 18.57
C ASP A 14 3.21 -1.35 18.93
N TYR A 15 3.96 -2.32 19.45
CA TYR A 15 3.40 -3.59 19.91
C TYR A 15 2.52 -3.40 21.14
N LYS A 16 2.95 -2.60 22.13
CA LYS A 16 2.15 -2.28 23.32
C LYS A 16 0.88 -1.52 22.96
N ILE A 17 0.95 -0.58 22.02
CA ILE A 17 -0.23 0.12 21.52
C ILE A 17 -1.17 -0.85 20.83
N LYS A 18 -0.65 -1.77 20.01
CA LYS A 18 -1.45 -2.80 19.37
C LYS A 18 -2.10 -3.74 20.39
N GLU A 19 -1.38 -4.13 21.44
CA GLU A 19 -1.90 -4.95 22.53
C GLU A 19 -3.04 -4.23 23.27
N GLU A 20 -2.83 -2.96 23.66
CA GLU A 20 -3.86 -2.13 24.30
C GLU A 20 -5.05 -1.86 23.37
N ARG A 21 -4.82 -1.69 22.06
CA ARG A 21 -5.87 -1.59 21.04
C ARG A 21 -6.71 -2.87 21.01
N CYS A 22 -6.08 -4.03 20.89
CA CYS A 22 -6.77 -5.33 20.91
C CYS A 22 -7.56 -5.51 22.20
N ARG A 23 -6.96 -5.18 23.36
CA ARG A 23 -7.64 -5.22 24.66
C ARG A 23 -8.85 -4.30 24.70
N PHE A 24 -8.72 -3.06 24.22
CA PHE A 24 -9.80 -2.08 24.18
C PHE A 24 -10.97 -2.54 23.28
N LEU A 25 -10.69 -3.19 22.15
CA LEU A 25 -11.74 -3.69 21.24
C LEU A 25 -12.62 -4.76 21.88
N ILE A 26 -12.05 -5.59 22.76
CA ILE A 26 -12.75 -6.74 23.38
C ILE A 26 -13.17 -6.50 24.83
N ALA A 27 -12.70 -5.43 25.49
CA ALA A 27 -12.84 -5.22 26.94
C ALA A 27 -14.29 -5.25 27.46
N GLU A 28 -15.26 -4.85 26.64
CA GLU A 28 -16.69 -4.78 27.02
C GLU A 28 -17.49 -6.01 26.60
N LEU A 29 -16.84 -7.01 25.99
CA LEU A 29 -17.50 -8.24 25.58
C LEU A 29 -17.70 -9.16 26.79
N VAL A 30 -18.94 -9.57 26.99
CA VAL A 30 -19.31 -10.54 28.03
C VAL A 30 -19.61 -11.87 27.36
N CYS A 31 -19.15 -12.98 27.93
CA CYS A 31 -19.51 -14.30 27.40
C CYS A 31 -21.01 -14.53 27.61
N ARG A 32 -21.66 -15.27 26.70
CA ARG A 32 -23.03 -15.68 26.96
C ARG A 32 -23.09 -16.52 28.24
N PRO A 33 -24.18 -16.43 29.04
CA PRO A 33 -24.32 -17.18 30.28
C PRO A 33 -24.18 -18.70 30.08
N GLU A 34 -24.60 -19.20 28.91
CA GLU A 34 -24.47 -20.60 28.49
C GLU A 34 -23.01 -21.11 28.41
N PHE A 35 -22.05 -20.20 28.23
CA PHE A 35 -20.62 -20.49 28.04
C PHE A 35 -19.73 -19.89 29.13
N GLU A 36 -20.32 -19.32 30.19
CA GLU A 36 -19.59 -18.70 31.29
C GLU A 36 -18.74 -19.72 32.05
N ASP A 37 -19.30 -20.91 32.35
CA ASP A 37 -18.57 -22.03 32.97
C ASP A 37 -17.35 -22.49 32.14
N CYS A 38 -17.48 -22.45 30.81
CA CYS A 38 -16.42 -22.79 29.89
C CYS A 38 -15.29 -21.74 29.91
N LEU A 39 -15.64 -20.46 29.96
CA LEU A 39 -14.68 -19.37 30.09
C LEU A 39 -13.94 -19.42 31.43
N ASP A 40 -14.64 -19.71 32.53
CA ASP A 40 -14.05 -19.85 33.85
C ASP A 40 -13.11 -21.06 33.95
N GLY A 41 -13.49 -22.17 33.33
CA GLY A 41 -12.64 -23.34 33.13
C GLY A 41 -11.35 -22.99 32.36
N LEU A 42 -11.47 -22.25 31.25
CA LEU A 42 -10.33 -21.81 30.44
C LEU A 42 -9.44 -20.82 31.21
N CYS A 43 -10.02 -19.83 31.90
CA CYS A 43 -9.28 -18.87 32.72
C CYS A 43 -8.50 -19.57 33.84
N SER A 44 -9.14 -20.53 34.50
CA SER A 44 -8.51 -21.35 35.55
C SER A 44 -7.37 -22.19 34.98
N TYR A 45 -7.57 -22.80 33.82
CA TYR A 45 -6.53 -23.54 33.09
C TYR A 45 -5.34 -22.64 32.72
N VAL A 46 -5.58 -21.47 32.11
CA VAL A 46 -4.52 -20.52 31.73
C VAL A 46 -3.75 -20.01 32.95
N ARG A 47 -4.44 -19.64 34.04
CA ARG A 47 -3.77 -19.24 35.30
C ARG A 47 -2.91 -20.37 35.84
N LYS A 48 -3.39 -21.62 35.80
CA LYS A 48 -2.62 -22.81 36.20
C LYS A 48 -1.39 -23.00 35.32
N MET A 49 -1.52 -22.86 34.00
CA MET A 49 -0.40 -23.02 33.06
C MET A 49 0.63 -21.89 33.16
N LEU A 50 0.22 -20.63 33.35
CA LEU A 50 1.14 -19.51 33.57
C LEU A 50 1.93 -19.66 34.88
N ARG A 51 1.27 -20.12 35.96
CA ARG A 51 1.96 -20.47 37.21
C ARG A 51 2.97 -21.59 37.01
N ARG A 52 2.60 -22.62 36.23
CA ARG A 52 3.50 -23.73 35.90
C ARG A 52 4.71 -23.26 35.09
N ALA A 53 4.50 -22.45 34.05
CA ALA A 53 5.56 -21.98 33.16
C ALA A 53 6.57 -21.03 33.81
N THR A 54 6.16 -20.29 34.85
CA THR A 54 7.06 -19.42 35.62
C THR A 54 7.92 -20.18 36.62
N MET A 55 7.58 -21.45 36.92
CA MET A 55 8.19 -22.23 38.01
C MET A 55 8.86 -23.53 37.57
N GLU A 56 8.45 -24.08 36.43
CA GLU A 56 8.99 -25.26 35.78
C GLU A 56 9.58 -24.88 34.40
N LYS A 57 10.62 -25.59 33.93
CA LYS A 57 11.00 -25.55 32.51
C LYS A 57 9.92 -26.27 31.69
N PHE A 58 8.86 -25.54 31.38
CA PHE A 58 7.65 -26.05 30.75
C PHE A 58 7.63 -25.72 29.26
N ASP A 59 7.45 -26.74 28.41
CA ASP A 59 7.41 -26.57 26.95
C ASP A 59 5.95 -26.46 26.48
N PHE A 60 5.53 -25.24 26.15
CA PHE A 60 4.13 -24.91 25.83
C PHE A 60 3.55 -25.70 24.64
N ASN A 61 4.42 -26.14 23.72
CA ASN A 61 4.01 -26.86 22.50
C ASN A 61 3.61 -28.32 22.75
N SER A 62 3.87 -28.86 23.94
CA SER A 62 3.57 -30.25 24.30
C SER A 62 2.18 -30.46 24.90
N CYS A 63 1.48 -29.38 25.27
CA CYS A 63 0.11 -29.47 25.76
C CYS A 63 -0.89 -29.26 24.63
N GLU A 64 -1.62 -30.32 24.29
CA GLU A 64 -2.85 -30.19 23.54
C GLU A 64 -3.82 -29.31 24.35
N VAL A 65 -4.31 -28.23 23.73
CA VAL A 65 -5.30 -27.34 24.36
C VAL A 65 -6.59 -28.13 24.52
N THR A 66 -6.82 -28.66 25.72
CA THR A 66 -7.95 -29.54 26.02
C THR A 66 -9.24 -28.80 26.36
N GLN A 67 -9.16 -27.50 26.65
CA GLN A 67 -10.32 -26.69 27.02
C GLN A 67 -10.88 -25.96 25.78
N PRO A 68 -12.18 -26.11 25.47
CA PRO A 68 -12.81 -25.39 24.36
C PRO A 68 -12.77 -23.87 24.60
N VAL A 69 -12.56 -23.09 23.55
CA VAL A 69 -12.56 -21.62 23.61
C VAL A 69 -13.97 -21.13 23.27
N PRO A 70 -14.62 -20.32 24.12
CA PRO A 70 -15.89 -19.70 23.77
C PRO A 70 -15.66 -18.63 22.71
N TYR A 71 -16.41 -18.71 21.60
CA TYR A 71 -16.32 -17.76 20.48
C TYR A 71 -17.54 -16.83 20.38
N LEU A 72 -18.57 -17.05 21.20
CA LEU A 72 -19.81 -16.29 21.20
C LEU A 72 -19.85 -15.33 22.39
N PHE A 73 -20.01 -14.04 22.09
CA PHE A 73 -19.99 -12.96 23.07
C PHE A 73 -21.18 -12.03 22.89
N LEU A 74 -21.52 -11.31 23.94
CA LEU A 74 -22.54 -10.26 23.96
C LEU A 74 -21.87 -8.91 24.20
N THR A 75 -22.34 -7.90 23.47
CA THR A 75 -22.03 -6.50 23.76
C THR A 75 -22.84 -6.01 24.97
N PRO A 76 -22.48 -4.88 25.58
CA PRO A 76 -23.29 -4.26 26.64
C PRO A 76 -24.71 -3.90 26.20
N LYS A 77 -24.95 -3.77 24.88
CA LYS A 77 -26.29 -3.52 24.30
C LYS A 77 -27.08 -4.80 24.02
N GLY A 78 -26.57 -5.97 24.43
CA GLY A 78 -27.20 -7.28 24.19
C GLY A 78 -27.04 -7.80 22.75
N GLN A 79 -26.25 -7.12 21.91
CA GLN A 79 -25.99 -7.59 20.55
C GLN A 79 -24.98 -8.75 20.55
N GLU A 80 -25.27 -9.77 19.77
CA GLU A 80 -24.40 -10.95 19.62
C GLU A 80 -23.20 -10.68 18.72
N ILE A 81 -22.04 -11.20 19.13
CA ILE A 81 -20.78 -11.16 18.39
C ILE A 81 -20.25 -12.58 18.29
N ASP A 82 -20.01 -13.00 17.06
CA ASP A 82 -19.52 -14.34 16.76
C ASP A 82 -18.11 -14.30 16.18
N LEU A 83 -17.16 -14.85 16.94
CA LEU A 83 -15.74 -14.89 16.62
C LEU A 83 -15.29 -16.27 16.13
N ARG A 84 -16.20 -17.18 15.76
CA ARG A 84 -15.85 -18.54 15.30
C ARG A 84 -14.97 -18.54 14.05
N LEU A 85 -15.02 -17.50 13.23
CA LEU A 85 -14.11 -17.33 12.08
C LEU A 85 -12.62 -17.18 12.49
N PHE A 86 -12.32 -16.87 13.75
CA PHE A 86 -10.94 -16.87 14.25
C PHE A 86 -10.45 -18.27 14.67
N CYS A 87 -11.32 -19.28 14.68
CA CYS A 87 -10.95 -20.66 14.89
C CYS A 87 -10.17 -21.20 13.68
N ARG A 88 -8.93 -21.64 13.91
CA ARG A 88 -8.06 -22.15 12.83
C ARG A 88 -8.65 -23.35 12.11
N ASP A 89 -9.35 -24.23 12.83
CA ASP A 89 -9.91 -25.46 12.25
C ASP A 89 -11.12 -25.17 11.35
N VAL A 90 -11.98 -24.24 11.75
CA VAL A 90 -13.12 -23.78 10.93
C VAL A 90 -12.60 -23.16 9.63
N MET A 91 -11.64 -22.23 9.71
CA MET A 91 -11.09 -21.57 8.53
C MET A 91 -10.31 -22.52 7.62
N ARG A 92 -9.55 -23.47 8.19
CA ARG A 92 -8.81 -24.48 7.41
C ARG A 92 -9.75 -25.34 6.57
N LYS A 93 -10.94 -25.69 7.10
CA LYS A 93 -11.96 -26.45 6.37
C LYS A 93 -12.76 -25.60 5.38
N ALA A 94 -13.05 -24.34 5.72
CA ALA A 94 -13.82 -23.42 4.86
C ALA A 94 -13.03 -22.94 3.63
N LEU A 95 -11.72 -22.67 3.78
CA LEU A 95 -10.88 -22.07 2.74
C LEU A 95 -10.91 -22.81 1.37
N PRO A 96 -10.69 -24.13 1.28
CA PRO A 96 -10.73 -24.82 -0.02
C PRO A 96 -12.12 -24.76 -0.69
N ILE A 97 -13.19 -24.73 0.11
CA ILE A 97 -14.57 -24.60 -0.40
C ILE A 97 -14.78 -23.19 -0.99
N LEU A 98 -14.31 -22.15 -0.29
CA LEU A 98 -14.39 -20.77 -0.76
C LEU A 98 -13.61 -20.56 -2.06
N ILE A 99 -12.41 -21.12 -2.17
CA ILE A 99 -11.61 -21.05 -3.42
C ILE A 99 -12.39 -21.67 -4.58
N GLY A 100 -12.99 -22.85 -4.37
CA GLY A 100 -13.81 -23.50 -5.40
C GLY A 100 -15.03 -22.69 -5.83
N ILE A 101 -15.67 -21.96 -4.90
CA ILE A 101 -16.78 -21.04 -5.23
C ILE A 101 -16.28 -19.88 -6.09
N LEU A 102 -15.17 -19.24 -5.70
CA LEU A 102 -14.60 -18.10 -6.44
C LEU A 102 -14.18 -18.50 -7.86
N GLU A 103 -13.56 -19.67 -8.04
CA GLU A 103 -13.18 -20.17 -9.37
C GLU A 103 -14.38 -20.51 -10.27
N ARG A 104 -15.51 -20.91 -9.67
CA ARG A 104 -16.75 -21.19 -10.40
C ARG A 104 -17.42 -19.90 -10.83
N GLU A 105 -17.58 -18.95 -9.92
CA GLU A 105 -18.30 -17.69 -10.17
C GLU A 105 -17.53 -16.70 -11.03
N THR A 106 -16.26 -16.95 -11.36
CA THR A 106 -15.49 -16.12 -12.30
C THR A 106 -15.68 -16.54 -13.76
N ARG A 107 -16.25 -17.73 -14.04
CA ARG A 107 -16.28 -18.31 -15.40
C ARG A 107 -17.55 -17.92 -16.18
N GLY A 108 -17.36 -17.55 -17.45
CA GLY A 108 -18.38 -17.62 -18.51
C GLY A 108 -19.41 -16.48 -18.60
N TRP A 109 -19.61 -15.64 -17.58
CA TRP A 109 -20.64 -14.59 -17.62
C TRP A 109 -20.11 -13.16 -17.80
N PHE A 110 -18.87 -12.89 -17.36
CA PHE A 110 -18.29 -11.54 -17.29
C PHE A 110 -18.31 -10.80 -18.64
N LEU A 111 -17.87 -11.46 -19.71
CA LEU A 111 -17.74 -10.83 -21.03
C LEU A 111 -19.12 -10.43 -21.60
N HIS A 112 -20.06 -11.37 -21.60
CA HIS A 112 -21.42 -11.13 -22.12
C HIS A 112 -22.17 -10.05 -21.33
N PHE A 113 -22.04 -10.05 -20.00
CA PHE A 113 -22.69 -9.05 -19.15
C PHE A 113 -22.09 -7.65 -19.39
N ARG A 114 -20.76 -7.56 -19.48
CA ARG A 114 -20.04 -6.31 -19.75
C ARG A 114 -20.41 -5.72 -21.12
N GLU A 115 -20.41 -6.53 -22.17
CA GLU A 115 -20.76 -6.09 -23.53
C GLU A 115 -22.19 -5.55 -23.62
N ARG A 116 -23.14 -6.24 -22.98
CA ARG A 116 -24.54 -5.79 -22.88
C ARG A 116 -24.64 -4.43 -22.18
N LEU A 117 -23.97 -4.27 -21.04
CA LEU A 117 -24.01 -3.01 -20.27
C LEU A 117 -23.38 -1.84 -21.03
N ILE A 118 -22.27 -2.08 -21.73
CA ILE A 118 -21.63 -1.07 -22.59
C ILE A 118 -22.58 -0.63 -23.72
N ALA A 119 -23.28 -1.57 -24.35
CA ALA A 119 -24.25 -1.24 -25.40
C ALA A 119 -25.41 -0.39 -24.86
N GLU A 120 -25.94 -0.72 -23.68
CA GLU A 120 -27.00 0.05 -23.01
C GLU A 120 -26.56 1.47 -22.61
N LEU A 121 -25.35 1.62 -22.06
CA LEU A 121 -24.84 2.93 -21.63
C LEU A 121 -24.42 3.81 -22.82
N ARG A 122 -23.93 3.22 -23.92
CA ARG A 122 -23.72 3.94 -25.19
C ARG A 122 -25.02 4.45 -25.80
N ALA A 123 -26.10 3.67 -25.71
CA ALA A 123 -27.42 4.12 -26.15
C ALA A 123 -27.92 5.35 -25.37
N LYS A 124 -27.46 5.52 -24.12
CA LYS A 124 -27.74 6.71 -23.27
C LYS A 124 -26.82 7.91 -23.52
N LYS A 125 -25.91 7.86 -24.51
CA LYS A 125 -24.96 8.93 -24.87
C LYS A 125 -24.05 9.41 -23.73
N LEU A 126 -23.68 8.51 -22.81
CA LEU A 126 -22.67 8.79 -21.79
C LEU A 126 -21.26 8.86 -22.41
N SER A 127 -20.33 9.55 -21.75
CA SER A 127 -18.93 9.59 -22.20
C SER A 127 -18.24 8.23 -21.98
N ASP A 128 -17.25 7.89 -22.80
CA ASP A 128 -16.53 6.61 -22.68
C ASP A 128 -15.91 6.38 -21.29
N LYS A 129 -15.49 7.45 -20.61
CA LYS A 129 -14.96 7.39 -19.23
C LYS A 129 -16.04 7.05 -18.21
N GLU A 130 -17.21 7.68 -18.31
CA GLU A 130 -18.35 7.39 -17.43
C GLU A 130 -18.86 5.97 -17.66
N ILE A 131 -18.90 5.52 -18.92
CA ILE A 131 -19.25 4.15 -19.28
C ILE A 131 -18.29 3.15 -18.59
N GLU A 132 -16.97 3.37 -18.65
CA GLU A 132 -16.01 2.47 -18.02
C GLU A 132 -16.16 2.40 -16.49
N GLU A 133 -16.36 3.53 -15.83
CA GLU A 133 -16.56 3.58 -14.38
C GLU A 133 -17.84 2.85 -13.95
N GLU A 134 -18.97 3.13 -14.61
CA GLU A 134 -20.27 2.56 -14.27
C GLU A 134 -20.34 1.06 -14.58
N VAL A 135 -19.72 0.63 -15.69
CA VAL A 135 -19.58 -0.80 -16.04
C VAL A 135 -18.77 -1.54 -14.99
N ASN A 136 -17.62 -1.01 -14.58
CA ASN A 136 -16.77 -1.67 -13.59
C ASN A 136 -17.49 -1.81 -12.23
N GLU A 137 -18.23 -0.79 -11.80
CA GLU A 137 -19.02 -0.86 -10.56
C GLU A 137 -20.16 -1.89 -10.65
N ALA A 138 -20.91 -1.90 -11.75
CA ALA A 138 -22.01 -2.84 -11.97
C ALA A 138 -21.53 -4.29 -12.05
N VAL A 139 -20.43 -4.54 -12.77
CA VAL A 139 -19.81 -5.88 -12.88
C VAL A 139 -19.32 -6.37 -11.52
N MET A 140 -18.66 -5.52 -10.74
CA MET A 140 -18.20 -5.88 -9.39
C MET A 140 -19.39 -6.21 -8.47
N LYS A 141 -20.48 -5.44 -8.56
CA LYS A 141 -21.70 -5.69 -7.79
C LYS A 141 -22.34 -7.03 -8.14
N GLU A 142 -22.47 -7.34 -9.43
CA GLU A 142 -23.01 -8.61 -9.92
C GLU A 142 -22.15 -9.80 -9.48
N TYR A 143 -20.82 -9.68 -9.61
CA TYR A 143 -19.88 -10.70 -9.14
C TYR A 143 -20.03 -10.99 -7.65
N LEU A 144 -20.02 -9.94 -6.82
CA LEU A 144 -20.17 -10.10 -5.37
C LEU A 144 -21.51 -10.72 -5.00
N GLN A 145 -22.61 -10.33 -5.66
CA GLN A 145 -23.93 -10.89 -5.42
C GLN A 145 -23.97 -12.40 -5.71
N ARG A 146 -23.37 -12.84 -6.82
CA ARG A 146 -23.25 -14.26 -7.16
C ARG A 146 -22.44 -15.01 -6.12
N VAL A 147 -21.26 -14.51 -5.76
CA VAL A 147 -20.41 -15.12 -4.72
C VAL A 147 -21.15 -15.23 -3.39
N TYR A 148 -21.85 -14.18 -2.93
CA TYR A 148 -22.61 -14.23 -1.68
C TYR A 148 -23.74 -15.26 -1.74
N SER A 149 -24.47 -15.33 -2.86
CA SER A 149 -25.53 -16.34 -3.03
C SER A 149 -24.97 -17.77 -3.04
N SER A 150 -23.81 -17.99 -3.67
CA SER A 150 -23.15 -19.29 -3.72
C SER A 150 -22.53 -19.71 -2.39
N ILE A 151 -22.12 -18.76 -1.53
CA ILE A 151 -21.68 -19.04 -0.16
C ILE A 151 -22.88 -19.45 0.72
N LEU A 152 -23.98 -18.69 0.67
CA LEU A 152 -25.18 -18.97 1.49
C LEU A 152 -25.85 -20.30 1.12
N SER A 153 -25.80 -20.70 -0.14
CA SER A 153 -26.42 -21.95 -0.64
C SER A 153 -25.52 -23.19 -0.54
N ASN A 154 -24.27 -23.07 -0.06
CA ASN A 154 -23.35 -24.21 -0.04
C ASN A 154 -23.54 -25.11 1.20
N PRO A 155 -23.91 -26.39 1.04
CA PRO A 155 -24.18 -27.29 2.16
C PRO A 155 -22.93 -27.60 2.99
N LYS A 156 -21.75 -27.68 2.36
CA LYS A 156 -20.49 -28.00 3.06
C LYS A 156 -20.04 -26.89 4.01
N LEU A 157 -20.44 -25.64 3.75
CA LEU A 157 -20.17 -24.52 4.66
C LEU A 157 -21.17 -24.50 5.82
N ALA A 158 -22.42 -24.91 5.59
CA ALA A 158 -23.42 -25.05 6.65
C ALA A 158 -23.05 -26.16 7.66
N GLU A 159 -22.43 -27.25 7.20
CA GLU A 159 -21.94 -28.34 8.06
C GLU A 159 -20.86 -27.91 9.07
N LEU A 160 -20.16 -26.80 8.83
CA LEU A 160 -19.13 -26.29 9.75
C LEU A 160 -19.74 -25.69 11.03
N GLY A 161 -21.02 -25.32 11.01
CA GLY A 161 -21.75 -24.76 12.14
C GLY A 161 -22.83 -23.77 11.72
N ASN A 162 -23.89 -23.68 12.54
CA ASN A 162 -25.02 -22.78 12.32
C ASN A 162 -24.53 -21.32 12.19
N GLY A 163 -24.97 -20.59 11.15
CA GLY A 163 -24.64 -19.17 10.97
C GLY A 163 -23.27 -18.88 10.33
N ILE A 164 -22.46 -19.90 10.03
CA ILE A 164 -21.11 -19.69 9.44
C ILE A 164 -21.17 -19.12 8.02
N PRO A 165 -22.04 -19.59 7.10
CA PRO A 165 -22.18 -18.98 5.78
C PRO A 165 -22.53 -17.49 5.85
N GLU A 166 -23.45 -17.11 6.73
CA GLU A 166 -23.85 -15.72 6.95
C GLU A 166 -22.68 -14.88 7.48
N LEU A 167 -21.92 -15.41 8.45
CA LEU A 167 -20.74 -14.72 8.99
C LEU A 167 -19.65 -14.52 7.94
N LEU A 168 -19.42 -15.50 7.07
CA LEU A 168 -18.47 -15.38 5.96
C LEU A 168 -18.89 -14.29 4.98
N VAL A 169 -20.18 -14.22 4.65
CA VAL A 169 -20.72 -13.15 3.78
C VAL A 169 -20.61 -11.79 4.46
N GLN A 170 -20.99 -11.66 5.74
CA GLN A 170 -20.87 -10.41 6.49
C GLN A 170 -19.42 -9.95 6.59
N GLN A 171 -18.48 -10.86 6.83
CA GLN A 171 -17.05 -10.57 6.83
C GLN A 171 -16.58 -10.10 5.45
N ALA A 172 -16.98 -10.78 4.37
CA ALA A 172 -16.62 -10.36 3.02
C ALA A 172 -17.21 -8.98 2.66
N GLN A 173 -18.48 -8.73 2.99
CA GLN A 173 -19.13 -7.44 2.81
C GLN A 173 -18.43 -6.33 3.59
N SER A 174 -18.03 -6.60 4.83
CA SER A 174 -17.31 -5.62 5.65
C SER A 174 -16.01 -5.16 5.00
N VAL A 175 -15.22 -6.10 4.47
CA VAL A 175 -13.95 -5.81 3.79
C VAL A 175 -14.20 -4.99 2.52
N VAL A 176 -15.19 -5.37 1.71
CA VAL A 176 -15.57 -4.61 0.51
C VAL A 176 -15.98 -3.18 0.85
N PHE A 177 -16.80 -2.98 1.89
CA PHE A 177 -17.20 -1.63 2.31
C PHE A 177 -16.04 -0.81 2.86
N MET A 178 -15.09 -1.43 3.58
CA MET A 178 -13.87 -0.75 4.01
C MET A 178 -13.03 -0.27 2.81
N TYR A 179 -12.85 -1.09 1.78
CA TYR A 179 -12.16 -0.67 0.56
C TYR A 179 -12.90 0.45 -0.18
N LYS A 180 -14.23 0.34 -0.34
CA LYS A 180 -15.04 1.40 -0.95
C LYS A 180 -14.95 2.72 -0.20
N ALA A 181 -14.90 2.68 1.13
CA ALA A 181 -14.73 3.87 1.96
C ALA A 181 -13.36 4.53 1.74
N VAL A 182 -12.28 3.74 1.64
CA VAL A 182 -10.94 4.24 1.31
C VAL A 182 -10.90 4.87 -0.08
N ASP A 183 -11.45 4.20 -1.10
CA ASP A 183 -11.50 4.72 -2.47
C ASP A 183 -12.27 6.04 -2.55
N LYS A 184 -13.40 6.14 -1.84
CA LYS A 184 -14.19 7.37 -1.77
C LYS A 184 -13.40 8.52 -1.17
N VAL A 185 -12.66 8.30 -0.09
CA VAL A 185 -11.81 9.32 0.54
C VAL A 185 -10.63 9.71 -0.37
N GLN A 186 -10.01 8.75 -1.05
CA GLN A 186 -8.94 9.04 -2.01
C GLN A 186 -9.44 9.90 -3.18
N LYS A 187 -10.63 9.59 -3.72
CA LYS A 187 -11.28 10.40 -4.76
C LYS A 187 -11.58 11.82 -4.25
N ASP A 188 -12.08 11.97 -3.02
CA ASP A 188 -12.32 13.30 -2.41
C ASP A 188 -11.04 14.12 -2.24
N ILE A 189 -9.94 13.50 -1.80
CA ILE A 189 -8.63 14.16 -1.68
C ILE A 189 -8.13 14.61 -3.05
N LYS A 190 -8.20 13.74 -4.06
CA LYS A 190 -7.79 14.07 -5.43
C LYS A 190 -8.61 15.22 -6.01
N ARG A 191 -9.94 15.18 -5.86
CA ARG A 191 -10.85 16.26 -6.28
C ARG A 191 -10.51 17.58 -5.59
N THR A 192 -10.31 17.55 -4.27
CA THR A 192 -9.92 18.74 -3.49
C THR A 192 -8.60 19.34 -3.99
N ARG A 193 -7.62 18.50 -4.34
CA ARG A 193 -6.34 18.94 -4.92
C ARG A 193 -6.54 19.63 -6.26
N GLU A 194 -7.33 19.03 -7.16
CA GLU A 194 -7.63 19.59 -8.49
C GLU A 194 -8.39 20.91 -8.40
N ASP A 195 -9.39 21.00 -7.52
CA ASP A 195 -10.16 22.21 -7.29
C ASP A 195 -9.28 23.31 -6.68
N HIS A 196 -8.42 22.98 -5.72
CA HIS A 196 -7.46 23.92 -5.15
C HIS A 196 -6.44 24.41 -6.19
N GLN A 197 -5.99 23.54 -7.09
CA GLN A 197 -5.13 23.93 -8.20
C GLN A 197 -5.82 24.93 -9.15
N LYS A 198 -7.10 24.71 -9.46
CA LYS A 198 -7.89 25.65 -10.27
C LYS A 198 -8.06 26.99 -9.57
N CYS A 199 -8.37 27.00 -8.27
CA CYS A 199 -8.44 28.23 -7.48
C CYS A 199 -7.10 28.98 -7.49
N LEU A 200 -5.97 28.31 -7.23
CA LEU A 200 -4.64 28.93 -7.29
C LEU A 200 -4.29 29.48 -8.68
N ALA A 201 -4.75 28.83 -9.75
CA ALA A 201 -4.55 29.31 -11.11
C ALA A 201 -5.36 30.58 -11.39
N ASN A 202 -6.59 30.65 -10.85
CA ASN A 202 -7.47 31.81 -10.98
C ASN A 202 -6.99 32.99 -10.12
N ASP A 203 -6.68 32.76 -8.85
CA ASP A 203 -6.27 33.79 -7.89
C ASP A 203 -4.86 34.32 -8.18
N HIS A 204 -3.97 33.46 -8.68
CA HIS A 204 -2.56 33.77 -8.92
C HIS A 204 -2.10 33.31 -10.32
N SER A 205 -2.58 33.99 -11.36
CA SER A 205 -2.32 33.65 -12.77
C SER A 205 -0.85 33.62 -13.20
N VAL A 206 0.01 34.41 -12.55
CA VAL A 206 1.46 34.45 -12.83
C VAL A 206 2.23 33.45 -11.98
N LEU A 207 1.97 33.39 -10.67
CA LEU A 207 2.69 32.49 -9.75
C LEU A 207 2.34 31.02 -9.97
N SER A 208 1.11 30.71 -10.39
CA SER A 208 0.69 29.35 -10.73
C SER A 208 1.49 28.74 -11.90
N ARG A 209 2.10 29.56 -12.76
CA ARG A 209 3.01 29.12 -13.83
C ARG A 209 4.38 28.69 -13.30
N VAL A 210 4.74 29.09 -12.08
CA VAL A 210 5.99 28.71 -11.42
C VAL A 210 5.80 27.36 -10.72
N ALA A 211 6.20 26.28 -11.39
CA ALA A 211 5.96 24.91 -10.92
C ALA A 211 6.44 24.62 -9.48
N PRO A 212 7.61 25.08 -9.00
CA PRO A 212 8.02 24.88 -7.61
C PRO A 212 7.07 25.53 -6.59
N TRP A 213 6.60 26.74 -6.86
CA TRP A 213 5.68 27.46 -6.00
C TRP A 213 4.32 26.77 -5.93
N LEU A 214 3.76 26.39 -7.09
CA LEU A 214 2.48 25.68 -7.16
C LEU A 214 2.54 24.33 -6.45
N ARG A 215 3.63 23.56 -6.64
CA ARG A 215 3.83 22.28 -5.95
C ARG A 215 3.91 22.44 -4.43
N SER A 216 4.60 23.47 -3.95
CA SER A 216 4.70 23.78 -2.52
C SER A 216 3.33 24.08 -1.93
N LYS A 217 2.55 24.97 -2.57
CA LYS A 217 1.18 25.31 -2.13
C LYS A 217 0.23 24.12 -2.14
N LEU A 218 0.24 23.32 -3.21
CA LEU A 218 -0.56 22.10 -3.30
C LEU A 218 -0.18 21.10 -2.20
N ARG A 219 1.12 20.89 -1.94
CA ARG A 219 1.57 19.98 -0.87
C ARG A 219 1.09 20.43 0.51
N THR A 220 1.21 21.71 0.83
CA THR A 220 0.71 22.24 2.11
C THR A 220 -0.81 22.07 2.24
N ALA A 221 -1.57 22.30 1.17
CA ALA A 221 -3.01 22.09 1.16
C ALA A 221 -3.38 20.61 1.34
N GLU A 222 -2.65 19.69 0.69
CA GLU A 222 -2.81 18.25 0.85
C GLU A 222 -2.51 17.77 2.26
N GLU A 223 -1.40 18.21 2.86
CA GLU A 223 -1.05 17.90 4.25
C GLU A 223 -2.14 18.39 5.22
N SER A 224 -2.69 19.60 4.99
CA SER A 224 -3.83 20.10 5.77
C SER A 224 -5.11 19.28 5.55
N LYS A 225 -5.40 18.84 4.33
CA LYS A 225 -6.58 18.00 4.06
C LYS A 225 -6.42 16.60 4.65
N LEU A 226 -5.24 16.00 4.58
CA LEU A 226 -4.93 14.68 5.13
C LEU A 226 -5.05 14.68 6.66
N SER A 227 -4.50 15.68 7.34
CA SER A 227 -4.62 15.82 8.80
C SER A 227 -6.09 15.97 9.25
N LYS A 228 -6.91 16.74 8.53
CA LYS A 228 -8.35 16.85 8.79
C LYS A 228 -9.13 15.57 8.46
N SER A 229 -8.65 14.79 7.50
CA SER A 229 -9.33 13.59 6.99
C SER A 229 -8.73 12.28 7.53
N ALA A 230 -7.92 12.33 8.58
CA ALA A 230 -7.18 11.16 9.09
C ALA A 230 -8.07 9.94 9.37
N TRP A 231 -9.30 10.18 9.84
CA TRP A 231 -10.26 9.13 10.24
C TRP A 231 -11.46 9.00 9.30
N SER A 232 -11.52 9.79 8.22
CA SER A 232 -12.72 9.85 7.36
C SER A 232 -13.04 8.50 6.69
N ALA A 233 -12.02 7.69 6.37
CA ALA A 233 -12.23 6.37 5.80
C ALA A 233 -12.90 5.41 6.80
N HIS A 234 -12.55 5.47 8.08
CA HIS A 234 -13.18 4.66 9.12
C HIS A 234 -14.61 5.12 9.42
N GLU A 235 -14.84 6.44 9.44
CA GLU A 235 -16.19 7.02 9.58
C GLU A 235 -17.10 6.62 8.43
N GLU A 236 -16.59 6.65 7.20
CA GLU A 236 -17.35 6.27 6.02
C GLU A 236 -17.61 4.76 5.98
N ALA A 237 -16.63 3.93 6.33
CA ALA A 237 -16.82 2.48 6.47
C ALA A 237 -17.87 2.16 7.53
N LEU A 238 -17.86 2.86 8.67
CA LEU A 238 -18.85 2.71 9.73
C LEU A 238 -20.26 3.05 9.22
N LYS A 239 -20.42 4.17 8.48
CA LYS A 239 -21.71 4.56 7.87
C LYS A 239 -22.22 3.49 6.91
N MET A 240 -21.35 2.95 6.04
CA MET A 240 -21.72 1.87 5.11
C MET A 240 -22.13 0.59 5.86
N CYS A 241 -21.35 0.17 6.85
CA CYS A 241 -21.65 -1.02 7.64
C CYS A 241 -22.97 -0.90 8.42
N THR A 242 -23.25 0.28 8.98
CA THR A 242 -24.49 0.57 9.72
C THR A 242 -25.70 0.55 8.77
N LYS A 243 -25.56 1.12 7.56
CA LYS A 243 -26.61 1.11 6.54
C LYS A 243 -26.97 -0.30 6.06
N HIS A 244 -25.99 -1.21 6.04
CA HIS A 244 -26.17 -2.60 5.60
C HIS A 244 -26.38 -3.59 6.77
N ASN A 245 -26.67 -3.11 7.98
CA ASN A 245 -26.93 -3.93 9.17
C ASN A 245 -25.78 -4.92 9.52
N LEU A 246 -24.53 -4.54 9.24
CA LEU A 246 -23.34 -5.30 9.64
C LEU A 246 -22.98 -4.98 11.10
N HIS A 247 -23.81 -5.48 12.01
CA HIS A 247 -23.77 -5.11 13.42
C HIS A 247 -22.44 -5.43 14.11
N GLN A 248 -21.83 -6.60 13.83
CA GLN A 248 -20.53 -6.99 14.41
C GLN A 248 -19.39 -6.09 13.92
N THR A 249 -19.30 -5.84 12.62
CA THR A 249 -18.26 -4.97 12.05
C THR A 249 -18.46 -3.52 12.51
N ALA A 250 -19.69 -3.03 12.54
CA ALA A 250 -19.99 -1.68 12.99
C ALA A 250 -19.57 -1.47 14.46
N TYR A 251 -19.80 -2.47 15.32
CA TYR A 251 -19.31 -2.46 16.68
C TYR A 251 -17.77 -2.32 16.73
N PHE A 252 -17.03 -3.20 16.05
CA PHE A 252 -15.56 -3.14 16.08
C PHE A 252 -15.00 -1.84 15.46
N LEU A 253 -15.52 -1.39 14.31
CA LEU A 253 -15.10 -0.14 13.68
C LEU A 253 -15.39 1.08 14.57
N SER A 254 -16.52 1.09 15.28
CA SER A 254 -16.87 2.20 16.19
C SER A 254 -15.91 2.28 17.38
N ARG A 255 -15.58 1.14 18.00
CA ARG A 255 -14.60 1.07 19.09
C ARG A 255 -13.20 1.41 18.62
N ASP A 256 -12.83 0.90 17.46
CA ASP A 256 -11.51 1.14 16.88
C ASP A 256 -11.30 2.63 16.59
N LEU A 257 -12.31 3.28 16.04
CA LEU A 257 -12.31 4.73 15.82
C LEU A 257 -12.23 5.51 17.14
N ALA A 258 -12.99 5.10 18.17
CA ALA A 258 -12.91 5.72 19.49
C ALA A 258 -11.51 5.57 20.10
N PHE A 259 -10.91 4.38 19.99
CA PHE A 259 -9.54 4.14 20.43
C PHE A 259 -8.55 5.07 19.73
N MET A 260 -8.60 5.13 18.40
CA MET A 260 -7.68 5.93 17.59
C MET A 260 -7.82 7.45 17.83
N LYS A 261 -9.04 7.94 18.06
CA LYS A 261 -9.29 9.37 18.32
C LYS A 261 -8.95 9.80 19.74
N GLU A 262 -9.36 9.02 20.74
CA GLU A 262 -9.36 9.46 22.14
C GLU A 262 -8.24 8.81 22.96
N ARG A 263 -8.04 7.50 22.79
CA ARG A 263 -7.19 6.70 23.69
C ARG A 263 -5.75 6.59 23.20
N GLU A 264 -5.54 6.32 21.92
CA GLU A 264 -4.23 6.18 21.29
C GLU A 264 -3.31 7.39 21.51
N PRO A 265 -3.73 8.66 21.30
CA PRO A 265 -2.83 9.80 21.51
C PRO A 265 -2.42 9.97 22.98
N VAL A 266 -3.29 9.61 23.93
CA VAL A 266 -2.98 9.64 25.36
C VAL A 266 -2.03 8.50 25.72
N LEU A 267 -2.32 7.27 25.29
CA LEU A 267 -1.47 6.10 25.47
C LEU A 267 -0.08 6.30 24.84
N LEU A 268 0.00 6.90 23.65
CA LEU A 268 1.26 7.23 23.01
C LEU A 268 2.10 8.16 23.89
N LYS A 269 1.49 9.16 24.53
CA LYS A 269 2.19 10.07 25.44
C LYS A 269 2.63 9.34 26.71
N GLU A 270 1.75 8.56 27.32
CA GLU A 270 2.05 7.79 28.54
C GLU A 270 3.14 6.73 28.31
N LEU A 271 3.02 5.93 27.25
CA LEU A 271 3.97 4.87 26.92
C LEU A 271 5.32 5.41 26.45
N LYS A 272 5.37 6.57 25.78
CA LYS A 272 6.63 7.27 25.47
C LYS A 272 7.33 7.76 26.75
N ASN A 273 6.57 8.07 27.79
CA ASN A 273 7.11 8.47 29.09
C ASN A 273 7.51 7.27 29.94
N ALA A 274 6.89 6.10 29.76
CA ALA A 274 7.23 4.84 30.41
C ALA A 274 8.51 4.22 29.83
N LYS A 275 9.65 4.89 30.04
CA LYS A 275 10.95 4.45 29.51
C LYS A 275 11.59 3.42 30.43
N THR A 276 12.03 2.32 29.84
CA THR A 276 12.81 1.27 30.50
C THR A 276 14.30 1.39 30.15
N PRO A 277 15.23 0.88 30.98
CA PRO A 277 16.63 0.82 30.59
C PRO A 277 16.79 0.04 29.29
N THR A 278 17.57 0.56 28.34
CA THR A 278 17.83 -0.12 27.06
C THR A 278 18.57 -1.44 27.28
N ARG A 279 19.43 -1.52 28.29
CA ARG A 279 20.16 -2.76 28.63
C ARG A 279 20.32 -2.94 30.14
N SER A 280 20.16 -4.18 30.60
CA SER A 280 20.50 -4.63 31.95
C SER A 280 21.69 -5.59 31.88
N PHE A 281 22.68 -5.39 32.75
CA PHE A 281 23.86 -6.23 32.89
C PHE A 281 23.73 -7.08 34.14
N GLN A 282 24.17 -8.33 34.07
CA GLN A 282 24.17 -9.27 35.18
C GLN A 282 25.63 -9.62 35.53
N TRP A 283 25.98 -9.48 36.80
CA TRP A 283 27.31 -9.71 37.33
C TRP A 283 27.23 -10.85 38.35
N ALA A 284 27.66 -12.04 37.93
CA ALA A 284 27.60 -13.22 38.77
C ALA A 284 28.91 -13.39 39.56
N CYS A 285 28.79 -13.46 40.89
CA CYS A 285 29.88 -13.73 41.81
C CYS A 285 29.67 -15.10 42.47
N ARG A 286 30.64 -16.00 42.38
CA ARG A 286 30.53 -17.34 42.96
C ARG A 286 30.50 -17.29 44.48
N ILE A 287 29.66 -18.12 45.08
CA ILE A 287 29.66 -18.37 46.53
C ILE A 287 30.75 -19.39 46.84
N TRP A 288 31.73 -18.99 47.64
CA TRP A 288 32.95 -19.78 47.86
C TRP A 288 32.71 -21.06 48.65
N SER A 289 31.88 -21.00 49.70
CA SER A 289 31.57 -22.17 50.52
C SER A 289 30.34 -22.91 49.98
N PRO A 290 30.43 -24.23 49.72
CA PRO A 290 29.26 -25.03 49.36
C PRO A 290 28.16 -25.08 50.44
N SER A 291 28.52 -24.88 51.71
CA SER A 291 27.56 -24.78 52.82
C SER A 291 26.76 -23.47 52.85
N ALA A 292 27.12 -22.51 52.00
CA ALA A 292 26.44 -21.22 51.88
C ALA A 292 25.69 -21.08 50.54
N TRP A 293 25.65 -22.14 49.73
CA TRP A 293 24.81 -22.15 48.52
C TRP A 293 23.35 -21.97 48.89
N ILE A 294 22.53 -21.46 47.98
CA ILE A 294 21.11 -21.24 48.27
C ILE A 294 20.32 -22.34 47.56
N ILE A 295 19.61 -23.18 48.32
CA ILE A 295 18.77 -24.23 47.78
C ILE A 295 17.32 -23.77 47.86
N ARG A 296 16.65 -23.69 46.71
CA ARG A 296 15.23 -23.35 46.59
C ARG A 296 14.43 -24.60 46.32
N ARG A 297 13.36 -24.80 47.09
CA ARG A 297 12.34 -25.80 46.83
C ARG A 297 11.15 -25.11 46.17
N ASN A 298 10.84 -25.51 44.95
CA ASN A 298 9.65 -25.06 44.24
C ASN A 298 8.60 -26.18 44.29
N PHE A 299 7.44 -25.89 44.86
CA PHE A 299 6.32 -26.84 44.93
C PHE A 299 4.98 -26.10 44.80
N GLN A 300 4.13 -26.52 43.85
CA GLN A 300 2.75 -26.06 43.69
C GLN A 300 2.52 -24.53 43.68
N GLY A 301 3.50 -23.71 43.30
CA GLY A 301 3.32 -22.25 43.37
C GLY A 301 4.20 -21.54 44.41
N GLN A 302 4.81 -22.28 45.34
CA GLN A 302 5.59 -21.71 46.44
C GLN A 302 7.06 -22.03 46.25
N SER A 303 7.92 -21.04 46.51
CA SER A 303 9.38 -21.15 46.44
C SER A 303 9.99 -20.80 47.79
N ASP A 304 10.47 -21.82 48.50
CA ASP A 304 11.04 -21.67 49.85
C ASP A 304 12.54 -21.95 49.82
N VAL A 305 13.30 -21.18 50.60
CA VAL A 305 14.74 -21.44 50.80
C VAL A 305 14.89 -22.45 51.92
N ILE A 306 15.53 -23.58 51.62
CA ILE A 306 15.77 -24.68 52.56
C ILE A 306 17.22 -24.65 53.04
N PRO A 307 17.51 -25.03 54.29
CA PRO A 307 18.87 -25.17 54.78
C PRO A 307 19.69 -26.13 53.90
N THR A 308 20.92 -25.73 53.58
CA THR A 308 21.83 -26.55 52.80
C THR A 308 22.44 -27.65 53.64
N VAL A 309 22.12 -28.89 53.29
CA VAL A 309 22.66 -30.09 53.93
C VAL A 309 23.51 -30.85 52.94
N ILE A 310 24.77 -31.13 53.32
CA ILE A 310 25.72 -31.91 52.54
C ILE A 310 25.76 -33.32 53.10
N SER A 311 25.39 -34.32 52.29
CA SER A 311 25.41 -35.74 52.64
C SER A 311 26.48 -36.48 51.84
N GLN A 312 27.12 -37.49 52.44
CA GLN A 312 28.05 -38.36 51.70
C GLN A 312 27.35 -39.50 50.95
N GLN A 313 26.06 -39.73 51.21
CA GLN A 313 25.29 -40.77 50.55
C GLN A 313 24.76 -40.30 49.19
N ALA A 314 25.19 -40.96 48.13
CA ALA A 314 24.76 -40.64 46.77
C ALA A 314 23.32 -41.14 46.51
N THR A 315 22.48 -40.27 45.95
CA THR A 315 21.12 -40.64 45.50
C THR A 315 21.07 -40.76 43.98
N SER A 316 20.28 -41.69 43.43
CA SER A 316 20.19 -41.91 41.99
C SER A 316 19.35 -40.86 41.23
N ILE A 317 18.55 -40.05 41.93
CA ILE A 317 17.61 -39.10 41.32
C ILE A 317 18.18 -37.69 41.38
N VAL A 318 18.83 -37.30 40.28
CA VAL A 318 19.53 -36.01 40.12
C VAL A 318 18.80 -35.11 39.13
N THR A 319 18.02 -35.70 38.23
CA THR A 319 17.20 -34.99 37.26
C THR A 319 15.83 -34.67 37.85
N PRO A 320 15.31 -33.44 37.63
CA PRO A 320 13.97 -33.08 38.07
C PRO A 320 12.98 -34.01 37.36
N ARG A 321 12.11 -34.65 38.13
CA ARG A 321 11.06 -35.50 37.59
C ARG A 321 9.96 -34.61 37.02
N SER A 322 9.37 -35.04 35.91
CA SER A 322 8.23 -34.36 35.26
C SER A 322 6.92 -34.48 36.03
N ASP A 323 6.94 -35.15 37.19
CA ASP A 323 5.76 -35.45 37.99
C ASP A 323 5.33 -34.20 38.79
N PRO A 324 4.14 -33.64 38.52
CA PRO A 324 3.65 -32.42 39.18
C PRO A 324 3.35 -32.63 40.68
N SER A 325 3.36 -33.86 41.18
CA SER A 325 3.15 -34.18 42.59
C SER A 325 4.41 -34.04 43.45
N GLN A 326 5.58 -33.78 42.86
CA GLN A 326 6.87 -33.73 43.56
C GLN A 326 7.50 -32.32 43.52
N PRO A 327 8.15 -31.87 44.60
CA PRO A 327 8.89 -30.61 44.61
C PRO A 327 10.12 -30.66 43.71
N VAL A 328 10.40 -29.55 43.02
CA VAL A 328 11.63 -29.36 42.24
C VAL A 328 12.61 -28.56 43.07
N PHE A 329 13.84 -29.07 43.21
CA PHE A 329 14.90 -28.39 43.94
C PHE A 329 15.89 -27.73 42.97
N LEU A 330 16.24 -26.48 43.25
CA LEU A 330 17.20 -25.68 42.48
C LEU A 330 18.32 -25.21 43.39
N VAL A 331 19.55 -25.19 42.87
CA VAL A 331 20.73 -24.71 43.59
C VAL A 331 21.30 -23.47 42.93
N GLU A 332 21.40 -22.38 43.70
CA GLU A 332 22.06 -21.14 43.31
C GLU A 332 23.48 -21.15 43.89
N LYS A 333 24.48 -21.26 42.99
CA LYS A 333 25.91 -21.25 43.33
C LYS A 333 26.55 -19.87 43.22
N GLU A 334 25.80 -18.88 42.73
CA GLU A 334 26.29 -17.55 42.38
C GLU A 334 25.30 -16.49 42.87
N ILE A 335 25.83 -15.39 43.39
CA ILE A 335 25.07 -14.17 43.71
C ILE A 335 25.10 -13.28 42.48
N ILE A 336 23.93 -13.02 41.90
CA ILE A 336 23.77 -12.18 40.71
C ILE A 336 23.45 -10.76 41.14
N ARG A 337 24.32 -9.80 40.79
CA ARG A 337 24.05 -8.36 40.91
C ARG A 337 23.65 -7.81 39.56
N THR A 338 22.68 -6.90 39.52
CA THR A 338 22.22 -6.28 38.27
C THR A 338 22.54 -4.80 38.24
N THR A 339 23.07 -4.34 37.11
CA THR A 339 23.18 -2.90 36.80
C THR A 339 22.40 -2.62 35.52
N SER A 340 22.03 -1.35 35.29
CA SER A 340 21.27 -0.98 34.10
C SER A 340 21.71 0.36 33.56
N THR A 341 21.42 0.61 32.29
CA THR A 341 21.71 1.88 31.60
C THR A 341 20.81 3.03 32.05
N ARG A 342 19.92 2.81 33.04
CA ARG A 342 19.01 3.83 33.59
C ARG A 342 19.75 4.93 34.34
N TRP A 343 20.81 4.57 35.06
CA TRP A 343 21.51 5.49 35.94
C TRP A 343 22.64 6.21 35.20
N PRO A 344 22.94 7.47 35.56
CA PRO A 344 24.18 8.10 35.10
C PRO A 344 25.37 7.32 35.66
N LEU A 345 26.55 7.44 35.04
CA LEU A 345 27.76 6.73 35.49
C LEU A 345 27.69 5.20 35.32
N TRP A 346 26.71 4.67 34.57
CA TRP A 346 26.51 3.22 34.45
C TRP A 346 27.72 2.48 33.89
N ARG A 347 28.55 3.12 33.05
CA ARG A 347 29.79 2.50 32.53
C ARG A 347 30.85 2.35 33.61
N LEU A 348 30.98 3.34 34.49
CA LEU A 348 31.87 3.26 35.64
C LEU A 348 31.37 2.23 36.65
N LEU A 349 30.07 2.19 36.91
CA LEU A 349 29.46 1.16 37.75
C LEU A 349 29.69 -0.24 37.18
N ASN A 350 29.55 -0.41 35.86
CA ASN A 350 29.85 -1.67 35.19
C ASN A 350 31.33 -2.05 35.32
N LEU A 351 32.25 -1.09 35.19
CA LEU A 351 33.67 -1.31 35.42
C LEU A 351 33.90 -1.81 36.85
N LEU A 352 33.37 -1.11 37.86
CA LEU A 352 33.51 -1.49 39.27
C LEU A 352 32.92 -2.89 39.56
N GLN A 353 31.72 -3.18 39.06
CA GLN A 353 31.10 -4.49 39.25
C GLN A 353 31.84 -5.61 38.51
N ARG A 354 32.39 -5.32 37.32
CA ARG A 354 33.24 -6.26 36.56
C ARG A 354 34.52 -6.56 37.31
N THR A 355 35.25 -5.53 37.76
CA THR A 355 36.45 -5.68 38.58
C THR A 355 36.14 -6.50 39.83
N TRP A 356 35.09 -6.14 40.57
CA TRP A 356 34.66 -6.90 41.75
C TRP A 356 34.41 -8.38 41.45
N CYS A 357 33.52 -8.68 40.50
CA CYS A 357 33.14 -10.07 40.22
C CYS A 357 34.32 -10.88 39.66
N TRP A 358 35.15 -10.30 38.79
CA TRP A 358 36.31 -10.98 38.23
C TRP A 358 37.39 -11.23 39.28
N THR A 359 37.65 -10.28 40.18
CA THR A 359 38.59 -10.48 41.29
C THR A 359 38.13 -11.63 42.18
N TRP A 360 36.87 -11.61 42.67
CA TRP A 360 36.35 -12.67 43.54
C TRP A 360 36.28 -14.04 42.85
N ASN A 361 35.89 -14.08 41.57
CA ASN A 361 35.83 -15.33 40.81
C ASN A 361 37.22 -15.89 40.48
N MET A 362 38.20 -15.04 40.17
CA MET A 362 39.58 -15.48 39.91
C MET A 362 40.30 -15.91 41.19
N MET A 363 40.07 -15.20 42.31
CA MET A 363 40.54 -15.65 43.62
C MET A 363 39.96 -17.02 43.99
N PHE A 364 38.67 -17.25 43.73
CA PHE A 364 38.06 -18.57 43.94
C PHE A 364 38.66 -19.63 43.02
N LEU A 365 38.76 -19.34 41.72
CA LEU A 365 39.29 -20.29 40.74
C LEU A 365 40.74 -20.67 41.04
N LEU A 366 41.61 -19.68 41.22
CA LEU A 366 43.05 -19.88 41.36
C LEU A 366 43.46 -20.18 42.81
N GLY A 367 42.74 -19.68 43.80
CA GLY A 367 43.05 -19.90 45.22
C GLY A 367 42.41 -21.16 45.78
N ILE A 368 41.20 -21.52 45.33
CA ILE A 368 40.43 -22.66 45.87
C ILE A 368 40.35 -23.81 44.87
N LEU A 369 39.85 -23.57 43.65
CA LEU A 369 39.58 -24.67 42.71
C LEU A 369 40.86 -25.36 42.21
N VAL A 370 41.86 -24.60 41.77
CA VAL A 370 43.10 -25.17 41.22
C VAL A 370 43.92 -25.89 42.29
N PRO A 371 44.19 -25.33 43.49
CA PRO A 371 45.06 -26.02 44.47
C PRO A 371 44.35 -27.19 45.18
N TRP A 372 43.03 -27.14 45.33
CA TRP A 372 42.30 -28.10 46.19
C TRP A 372 41.34 -29.03 45.45
N CYS A 373 40.85 -28.65 44.28
CA CYS A 373 39.88 -29.42 43.51
C CYS A 373 40.44 -30.01 42.21
N SER A 374 41.60 -29.54 41.74
CA SER A 374 42.24 -30.01 40.50
C SER A 374 42.94 -31.37 40.66
N PRO A 375 43.04 -32.19 39.59
CA PRO A 375 43.89 -33.38 39.56
C PRO A 375 45.39 -33.08 39.69
N LEU A 376 45.82 -31.83 39.50
CA LEU A 376 47.21 -31.35 39.66
C LEU A 376 47.35 -30.41 40.87
N GLY A 377 46.50 -30.55 41.88
CA GLY A 377 46.51 -29.71 43.09
C GLY A 377 47.23 -30.37 44.27
N LEU A 378 47.45 -29.60 45.34
CA LEU A 378 48.01 -30.07 46.62
C LEU A 378 47.19 -31.21 47.22
N ARG A 379 45.86 -31.13 47.13
CA ARG A 379 44.98 -32.21 47.64
C ARG A 379 45.21 -33.53 46.89
N ALA A 380 45.45 -33.48 45.58
CA ALA A 380 45.72 -34.67 44.77
C ALA A 380 47.10 -35.28 45.08
N LEU A 381 48.04 -34.47 45.55
CA LEU A 381 49.37 -34.92 45.98
C LEU A 381 49.32 -35.64 47.33
N PHE A 382 48.67 -35.03 48.33
CA PHE A 382 48.73 -35.51 49.72
C PHE A 382 47.61 -36.48 50.13
N CYS A 383 46.46 -36.49 49.45
CA CYS A 383 45.38 -37.43 49.80
C CYS A 383 45.70 -38.84 49.32
N VAL A 384 45.46 -39.84 50.18
CA VAL A 384 45.64 -41.26 49.81
C VAL A 384 44.47 -41.77 48.97
N LYS A 385 43.24 -41.41 49.33
CA LYS A 385 42.03 -41.83 48.63
C LYS A 385 41.63 -40.82 47.55
N PRO A 386 41.07 -41.27 46.40
CA PRO A 386 40.49 -40.37 45.42
C PRO A 386 39.35 -39.56 46.03
N PHE A 387 39.15 -38.33 45.55
CA PHE A 387 38.12 -37.42 46.07
C PHE A 387 37.17 -36.97 44.95
N MET A 388 36.06 -36.35 45.34
CA MET A 388 35.04 -35.82 44.43
C MET A 388 34.84 -34.34 44.80
N PRO A 389 35.36 -33.39 43.99
CA PRO A 389 35.29 -31.96 44.29
C PRO A 389 33.94 -31.33 43.96
N ASP A 390 33.19 -31.87 43.00
CA ASP A 390 31.89 -31.33 42.62
C ASP A 390 30.77 -31.94 43.45
N LEU A 391 29.75 -31.13 43.73
CA LEU A 391 28.52 -31.55 44.40
C LEU A 391 27.34 -31.49 43.42
N GLU A 392 26.51 -32.52 43.49
CA GLU A 392 25.23 -32.67 42.80
C GLU A 392 24.07 -32.48 43.78
N LEU A 393 22.95 -31.97 43.27
CA LEU A 393 21.72 -31.74 44.04
C LEU A 393 20.79 -32.95 43.90
N SER A 394 20.35 -33.51 45.04
CA SER A 394 19.32 -34.53 45.07
C SER A 394 17.94 -33.92 44.88
N GLN A 395 17.17 -34.45 43.94
CA GLN A 395 15.79 -34.01 43.72
C GLN A 395 14.78 -34.67 44.69
N ILE A 396 15.24 -35.55 45.57
CA ILE A 396 14.38 -36.24 46.55
C ILE A 396 14.15 -35.35 47.78
N ASN A 397 15.24 -34.79 48.31
CA ASN A 397 15.26 -34.11 49.59
C ASN A 397 16.00 -32.75 49.56
N GLY A 398 16.48 -32.32 48.39
CA GLY A 398 17.24 -31.08 48.24
C GLY A 398 18.64 -31.13 48.87
N THR A 399 19.16 -32.31 49.25
CA THR A 399 20.51 -32.44 49.82
C THR A 399 21.58 -32.44 48.74
N LEU A 400 22.77 -31.93 49.06
CA LEU A 400 23.93 -31.95 48.18
C LEU A 400 24.78 -33.19 48.47
N PHE A 401 25.19 -33.91 47.43
CA PHE A 401 26.08 -35.07 47.57
C PHE A 401 27.23 -35.04 46.55
N PRO A 402 28.37 -35.70 46.84
CA PRO A 402 29.51 -35.72 45.94
C PRO A 402 29.19 -36.40 44.60
N ARG A 403 29.54 -35.72 43.51
CA ARG A 403 29.32 -36.17 42.15
C ARG A 403 30.28 -37.31 41.81
N LYS A 404 29.75 -38.50 41.53
CA LYS A 404 30.58 -39.67 41.18
C LYS A 404 31.41 -39.46 39.92
N THR A 405 30.90 -38.69 38.95
CA THR A 405 31.62 -38.43 37.69
C THR A 405 32.77 -37.44 37.85
N SER A 406 32.84 -36.68 38.95
CA SER A 406 33.94 -35.74 39.19
C SER A 406 35.11 -36.39 39.96
N ILE A 407 35.23 -37.71 39.94
CA ILE A 407 36.30 -38.39 40.70
C ILE A 407 37.69 -37.94 40.23
N THR A 408 38.49 -37.43 41.15
CA THR A 408 39.87 -37.02 40.91
C THR A 408 40.84 -38.01 41.54
N GLN A 409 41.72 -38.56 40.71
CA GLN A 409 42.74 -39.51 41.15
C GLN A 409 43.90 -38.79 41.83
N THR A 410 44.31 -39.29 42.99
CA THR A 410 45.47 -38.83 43.76
C THR A 410 46.75 -39.52 43.30
N MET A 411 47.91 -39.07 43.78
CA MET A 411 49.19 -39.74 43.50
C MET A 411 49.14 -41.23 43.89
N ALA A 412 48.64 -41.53 45.09
CA ALA A 412 48.53 -42.88 45.60
C ALA A 412 47.54 -43.72 44.77
N SER A 413 46.37 -43.17 44.43
CA SER A 413 45.38 -43.90 43.63
C SER A 413 45.85 -44.10 42.19
N ARG A 414 46.56 -43.14 41.59
CA ARG A 414 47.20 -43.27 40.26
C ARG A 414 48.26 -44.36 40.25
N LEU A 415 49.05 -44.48 41.31
CA LEU A 415 50.05 -45.54 41.43
C LEU A 415 49.38 -46.92 41.52
N ILE A 416 48.34 -47.05 42.35
CA ILE A 416 47.56 -48.29 42.47
C ILE A 416 46.90 -48.64 41.13
N GLU A 417 46.34 -47.64 40.43
CA GLU A 417 45.68 -47.82 39.14
C GLU A 417 46.67 -48.20 38.04
N LEU A 418 47.88 -47.65 38.03
CA LEU A 418 48.96 -48.03 37.12
C LEU A 418 49.30 -49.52 37.26
N TRP A 419 49.51 -49.98 38.49
CA TRP A 419 49.84 -51.40 38.76
C TRP A 419 48.65 -52.33 38.47
N ARG A 420 47.41 -51.88 38.74
CA ARG A 420 46.20 -52.60 38.36
C ARG A 420 46.05 -52.69 36.83
N HIS A 421 46.35 -51.62 36.10
CA HIS A 421 46.34 -51.60 34.64
C HIS A 421 47.40 -52.54 34.06
N ILE A 422 48.60 -52.58 34.65
CA ILE A 422 49.67 -53.52 34.26
C ILE A 422 49.22 -54.97 34.48
N SER A 423 48.63 -55.26 35.64
CA SER A 423 48.06 -56.58 35.94
C SER A 423 46.99 -56.97 34.92
N LYS A 424 46.05 -56.07 34.62
CA LYS A 424 44.97 -56.30 33.64
C LYS A 424 45.47 -56.45 32.21
N SER A 425 46.44 -55.64 31.79
CA SER A 425 47.07 -55.71 30.46
C SER A 425 47.81 -57.03 30.26
N ARG A 426 48.40 -57.56 31.34
CA ARG A 426 49.02 -58.89 31.32
C ARG A 426 47.98 -59.99 31.23
N THR A 427 46.94 -59.96 32.07
CA THR A 427 45.88 -60.99 32.00
C THR A 427 45.22 -61.00 30.64
N HIS A 428 44.98 -59.82 30.04
CA HIS A 428 44.42 -59.69 28.69
C HIS A 428 45.28 -60.39 27.63
N PHE A 429 46.59 -60.10 27.61
CA PHE A 429 47.54 -60.73 26.69
C PHE A 429 47.60 -62.26 26.86
N GLU A 430 47.47 -62.76 28.09
CA GLU A 430 47.46 -64.20 28.35
C GLU A 430 46.14 -64.86 27.94
N THR A 431 45.02 -64.13 27.97
CA THR A 431 43.69 -64.63 27.59
C THR A 431 43.36 -64.50 26.09
N GLU A 432 44.03 -63.60 25.36
CA GLU A 432 43.81 -63.44 23.92
C GLU A 432 44.33 -64.66 23.13
N PRO A 433 43.59 -65.18 22.13
CA PRO A 433 44.07 -66.29 21.30
C PRO A 433 45.28 -65.88 20.45
N ASP A 434 46.15 -66.85 20.13
CA ASP A 434 47.40 -66.60 19.41
C ASP A 434 47.13 -66.42 17.90
N THR A 435 47.07 -65.18 17.43
CA THR A 435 46.82 -64.85 16.01
C THR A 435 48.00 -64.11 15.35
N GLY A 436 49.13 -63.97 16.05
CA GLY A 436 50.30 -63.19 15.61
C GLY A 436 51.33 -64.00 14.81
N PHE A 437 52.09 -63.30 13.95
CA PHE A 437 53.18 -63.85 13.12
C PHE A 437 54.38 -64.40 13.94
N ILE A 438 54.54 -63.94 15.19
CA ILE A 438 55.57 -64.40 16.14
C ILE A 438 54.85 -65.07 17.32
N GLY A 439 55.16 -66.34 17.59
CA GLY A 439 54.49 -67.11 18.64
C GLY A 439 54.62 -66.54 20.06
N LYS A 440 53.68 -66.85 20.95
CA LYS A 440 53.57 -66.32 22.33
C LYS A 440 54.84 -66.41 23.19
N GLY A 441 55.77 -67.33 22.91
CA GLY A 441 56.99 -67.50 23.71
C GLY A 441 57.88 -66.26 23.76
N LEU A 442 58.22 -65.69 22.61
CA LEU A 442 59.09 -64.52 22.50
C LEU A 442 58.33 -63.22 22.85
N THR A 443 57.09 -63.09 22.37
CA THR A 443 56.24 -61.93 22.63
C THR A 443 55.87 -61.79 24.10
N ARG A 444 55.80 -62.89 24.87
CA ARG A 444 55.58 -62.86 26.32
C ARG A 444 56.71 -62.19 27.09
N ASN A 445 57.98 -62.42 26.71
CA ASN A 445 59.11 -61.76 27.35
C ASN A 445 59.17 -60.27 27.01
N LEU A 446 58.90 -59.90 25.75
CA LEU A 446 58.77 -58.50 25.34
C LEU A 446 57.62 -57.80 26.05
N ASN A 447 56.47 -58.46 26.20
CA ASN A 447 55.32 -57.91 26.91
C ASN A 447 55.60 -57.75 28.42
N ARG A 448 56.40 -58.63 29.03
CA ARG A 448 56.87 -58.48 30.43
C ARG A 448 57.80 -57.27 30.57
N VAL A 449 58.78 -57.11 29.69
CA VAL A 449 59.68 -55.94 29.69
C VAL A 449 58.88 -54.65 29.46
N TRP A 450 57.99 -54.64 28.47
CA TRP A 450 57.15 -53.48 28.17
C TRP A 450 56.24 -53.09 29.34
N ASN A 451 55.57 -54.05 29.98
CA ASN A 451 54.63 -53.72 31.06
C ASN A 451 55.30 -53.44 32.41
N TYR A 452 56.34 -54.19 32.80
CA TYR A 452 56.99 -53.97 34.10
C TYR A 452 58.08 -52.90 34.06
N PHE A 453 58.90 -52.84 33.01
CA PHE A 453 60.00 -51.87 32.93
C PHE A 453 59.52 -50.55 32.32
N ILE A 454 58.95 -50.58 31.12
CA ILE A 454 58.58 -49.34 30.41
C ILE A 454 57.31 -48.70 31.01
N LYS A 455 56.24 -49.46 31.26
CA LYS A 455 55.03 -48.89 31.89
C LYS A 455 55.13 -48.82 33.41
N GLY A 456 55.63 -49.86 34.06
CA GLY A 456 55.69 -49.97 35.53
C GLY A 456 56.76 -49.10 36.14
N PHE A 457 58.04 -49.38 35.88
CA PHE A 457 59.16 -48.68 36.49
C PHE A 457 59.24 -47.22 36.05
N LEU A 458 59.25 -46.93 34.74
CA LEU A 458 59.30 -45.55 34.25
C LEU A 458 58.03 -44.76 34.62
N GLY A 459 56.84 -45.38 34.52
CA GLY A 459 55.58 -44.75 34.94
C GLY A 459 55.54 -44.45 36.44
N THR A 460 56.08 -45.34 37.28
CA THR A 460 56.21 -45.11 38.73
C THR A 460 57.18 -43.96 39.02
N ILE A 461 58.31 -43.87 38.31
CA ILE A 461 59.26 -42.75 38.43
C ILE A 461 58.58 -41.43 38.07
N VAL A 462 57.84 -41.37 36.96
CA VAL A 462 57.12 -40.16 36.55
C VAL A 462 56.07 -39.74 37.60
N ILE A 463 55.31 -40.69 38.15
CA ILE A 463 54.32 -40.40 39.20
C ILE A 463 54.97 -40.00 40.53
N LEU A 464 56.14 -40.51 40.88
CA LEU A 464 56.80 -40.18 42.15
C LEU A 464 57.62 -38.90 42.10
N PHE A 465 58.21 -38.55 40.95
CA PHE A 465 59.11 -37.40 40.84
C PHE A 465 58.53 -36.23 40.04
N ALA A 466 57.96 -36.50 38.86
CA ALA A 466 57.44 -35.43 38.01
C ALA A 466 56.09 -34.90 38.51
N PHE A 467 55.18 -35.79 38.95
CA PHE A 467 53.85 -35.39 39.40
C PHE A 467 53.85 -34.48 40.65
N PRO A 468 54.62 -34.76 41.73
CA PRO A 468 54.70 -33.85 42.88
C PRO A 468 55.27 -32.48 42.51
N PHE A 469 56.31 -32.46 41.67
CA PHE A 469 56.92 -31.23 41.19
C PHE A 469 55.92 -30.37 40.40
N ILE A 470 55.18 -30.99 39.48
CA ILE A 470 54.13 -30.31 38.72
C ILE A 470 53.04 -29.79 39.68
N CYS A 471 52.55 -30.62 40.61
CA CYS A 471 51.50 -30.21 41.56
C CYS A 471 51.91 -29.04 42.47
N LEU A 472 53.16 -29.02 42.92
CA LEU A 472 53.70 -27.95 43.75
C LEU A 472 53.82 -26.65 42.94
N ILE A 473 54.36 -26.71 41.73
CA ILE A 473 54.51 -25.53 40.85
C ILE A 473 53.14 -24.97 40.47
N THR A 474 52.22 -25.81 40.01
CA THR A 474 50.87 -25.37 39.60
C THR A 474 50.13 -24.75 40.76
N SER A 475 50.17 -25.36 41.95
CA SER A 475 49.49 -24.85 43.13
C SER A 475 50.14 -23.56 43.65
N PHE A 476 51.47 -23.49 43.69
CA PHE A 476 52.19 -22.29 44.09
C PHE A 476 51.92 -21.11 43.16
N LEU A 477 52.06 -21.32 41.85
CA LEU A 477 51.80 -20.27 40.85
C LEU A 477 50.34 -19.83 40.90
N SER A 478 49.41 -20.77 41.05
CA SER A 478 47.98 -20.47 41.15
C SER A 478 47.64 -19.65 42.40
N ILE A 479 48.18 -20.01 43.56
CA ILE A 479 47.97 -19.25 44.81
C ILE A 479 48.61 -17.86 44.71
N ALA A 480 49.82 -17.76 44.14
CA ALA A 480 50.48 -16.48 43.93
C ALA A 480 49.65 -15.56 43.01
N LEU A 481 49.09 -16.09 41.92
CA LEU A 481 48.18 -15.37 41.03
C LEU A 481 46.85 -15.00 41.70
N ALA A 482 46.35 -15.84 42.60
CA ALA A 482 45.14 -15.55 43.37
C ALA A 482 45.34 -14.41 44.37
N ILE A 483 46.45 -14.41 45.12
CA ILE A 483 46.79 -13.35 46.09
C ILE A 483 47.04 -12.02 45.38
N THR A 484 47.66 -12.05 44.20
CA THR A 484 47.92 -10.86 43.39
C THR A 484 46.72 -10.41 42.55
N ALA A 485 45.63 -11.17 42.49
CA ALA A 485 44.42 -10.85 41.71
C ALA A 485 43.83 -9.46 41.97
N PRO A 486 43.77 -8.95 43.22
CA PRO A 486 43.31 -7.59 43.48
C PRO A 486 44.16 -6.50 42.82
N PHE A 487 45.40 -6.79 42.40
CA PHE A 487 46.27 -5.82 41.73
C PHE A 487 46.19 -5.90 40.21
N TRP A 488 46.25 -7.10 39.63
CA TRP A 488 46.28 -7.24 38.17
C TRP A 488 44.88 -7.24 37.51
N ILE A 489 43.82 -7.67 38.22
CA ILE A 489 42.46 -7.66 37.66
C ILE A 489 41.96 -6.23 37.39
N PRO A 490 42.11 -5.24 38.30
CA PRO A 490 41.75 -3.86 38.00
C PRO A 490 42.43 -3.34 36.74
N ILE A 491 43.76 -3.57 36.61
CA ILE A 491 44.53 -3.17 35.42
C ILE A 491 43.93 -3.80 34.16
N PHE A 492 43.66 -5.10 34.18
CA PHE A 492 43.06 -5.80 33.05
C PHE A 492 41.66 -5.27 32.70
N THR A 493 40.81 -5.01 33.70
CA THR A 493 39.47 -4.46 33.45
C THR A 493 39.49 -3.01 32.95
N VAL A 494 40.48 -2.20 33.36
CA VAL A 494 40.71 -0.85 32.84
C VAL A 494 41.20 -0.91 31.39
N LEU A 495 42.16 -1.80 31.09
CA LEU A 495 42.60 -2.04 29.71
C LEU A 495 41.44 -2.49 28.81
N LEU A 496 40.59 -3.38 29.31
CA LEU A 496 39.38 -3.80 28.61
C LEU A 496 38.38 -2.64 28.43
N HIS A 497 38.23 -1.77 29.43
CA HIS A 497 37.38 -0.58 29.33
C HIS A 497 37.91 0.40 28.28
N LEU A 498 39.23 0.62 28.23
CA LEU A 498 39.89 1.40 27.19
C LEU A 498 39.73 0.76 25.81
N TYR A 499 39.87 -0.55 25.69
CA TYR A 499 39.60 -1.30 24.47
C TYR A 499 38.16 -1.11 24.00
N MET A 500 37.18 -1.19 24.90
CA MET A 500 35.76 -1.00 24.57
C MET A 500 35.45 0.42 24.08
N ILE A 501 36.22 1.40 24.55
CA ILE A 501 36.08 2.80 24.13
C ILE A 501 36.76 3.03 22.76
N LEU A 502 37.94 2.46 22.55
CA LEU A 502 38.76 2.76 21.38
C LEU A 502 38.45 1.90 20.16
N ILE A 503 38.11 0.62 20.36
CA ILE A 503 38.03 -0.38 19.29
C ILE A 503 36.61 -0.90 19.13
N TYR A 504 36.06 -1.57 20.14
CA TYR A 504 34.76 -2.25 20.04
C TYR A 504 33.94 -2.25 21.33
N ASP A 505 32.77 -1.62 21.30
CA ASP A 505 31.93 -1.46 22.48
C ASP A 505 31.02 -2.66 22.74
N LEU A 506 31.50 -3.57 23.58
CA LEU A 506 30.75 -4.72 24.09
C LEU A 506 29.55 -4.33 24.97
N ASP A 507 29.62 -3.16 25.60
CA ASP A 507 28.59 -2.65 26.51
C ASP A 507 27.60 -1.71 25.80
N CYS A 508 27.62 -1.67 24.46
CA CYS A 508 26.73 -0.80 23.69
C CYS A 508 25.25 -1.02 24.10
N PRO A 509 24.50 0.06 24.42
CA PRO A 509 23.13 -0.05 24.90
C PRO A 509 22.14 -0.39 23.79
N ASP A 510 22.42 -0.02 22.54
CA ASP A 510 21.50 -0.17 21.41
C ASP A 510 22.22 -0.84 20.22
N ASN A 511 21.59 -1.83 19.59
CA ASN A 511 22.16 -2.54 18.45
C ASN A 511 22.16 -1.72 17.16
N THR A 512 21.36 -0.65 17.08
CA THR A 512 21.30 0.23 15.90
C THR A 512 22.48 1.19 15.81
N ARG A 513 23.18 1.43 16.91
CA ARG A 513 24.32 2.36 16.97
C ARG A 513 25.61 1.67 16.54
N ASN A 514 26.53 2.47 15.98
CA ASN A 514 27.86 1.98 15.66
C ASN A 514 28.58 1.50 16.93
N ARG A 515 29.24 0.34 16.80
CA ARG A 515 29.98 -0.31 17.90
C ARG A 515 31.48 -0.14 17.75
N TYR A 516 31.97 0.22 16.57
CA TYR A 516 33.39 0.31 16.26
C TYR A 516 33.89 1.74 16.42
N CYS A 517 35.06 1.90 17.04
CA CYS A 517 35.78 3.17 17.13
C CYS A 517 34.90 4.36 17.57
N ILE A 518 34.06 4.16 18.59
CA ILE A 518 33.06 5.16 19.01
C ILE A 518 33.72 6.49 19.43
N LEU A 519 34.94 6.46 19.99
CA LEU A 519 35.65 7.70 20.35
C LEU A 519 36.02 8.49 19.10
N LEU A 520 36.47 7.81 18.05
CA LEU A 520 36.83 8.42 16.78
C LEU A 520 35.60 9.02 16.12
N GLU A 521 34.47 8.30 16.10
CA GLU A 521 33.20 8.83 15.58
C GLU A 521 32.72 10.05 16.38
N ALA A 522 32.80 10.01 17.71
CA ALA A 522 32.38 11.14 18.54
C ALA A 522 33.27 12.37 18.33
N VAL A 523 34.59 12.19 18.29
CA VAL A 523 35.55 13.29 18.15
C VAL A 523 35.57 13.84 16.72
N PHE A 524 35.77 13.00 15.72
CA PHE A 524 35.85 13.45 14.32
C PHE A 524 34.48 13.71 13.71
N GLY A 525 33.53 12.80 13.89
CA GLY A 525 32.19 12.93 13.30
C GLY A 525 31.37 14.02 14.00
N ASN A 526 31.09 13.84 15.28
CA ASN A 526 30.11 14.71 15.97
C ASN A 526 30.71 16.06 16.39
N ILE A 527 31.92 16.07 16.94
CA ILE A 527 32.53 17.32 17.44
C ILE A 527 33.18 18.09 16.30
N LEU A 528 34.12 17.47 15.57
CA LEU A 528 34.89 18.19 14.56
C LEU A 528 34.05 18.49 13.30
N ILE A 529 33.46 17.48 12.67
CA ILE A 529 32.70 17.66 11.42
C ILE A 529 31.38 18.37 11.69
N GLN A 530 30.49 17.79 12.51
CA GLN A 530 29.16 18.38 12.73
C GLN A 530 29.18 19.62 13.64
N GLY A 531 30.06 19.64 14.65
CA GLY A 531 30.12 20.72 15.62
C GLY A 531 30.92 21.95 15.17
N LEU A 532 32.00 21.78 14.40
CA LEU A 532 32.92 22.87 14.06
C LEU A 532 32.97 23.16 12.56
N ILE A 533 33.26 22.16 11.73
CA ILE A 533 33.43 22.34 10.29
C ILE A 533 32.10 22.69 9.62
N GLN A 534 31.01 21.99 9.96
CA GLN A 534 29.71 22.17 9.32
C GLN A 534 29.14 23.59 9.56
N PRO A 535 29.16 24.17 10.78
CA PRO A 535 28.73 25.55 10.98
C PRO A 535 29.61 26.55 10.23
N VAL A 536 30.94 26.38 10.25
CA VAL A 536 31.87 27.26 9.53
C VAL A 536 31.62 27.18 8.02
N ALA A 537 31.49 25.98 7.47
CA ALA A 537 31.16 25.78 6.07
C ALA A 537 29.79 26.37 5.71
N ALA A 538 28.78 26.22 6.57
CA ALA A 538 27.47 26.82 6.37
C ALA A 538 27.54 28.35 6.33
N VAL A 539 28.33 28.97 7.23
CA VAL A 539 28.58 30.42 7.21
C VAL A 539 29.30 30.82 5.93
N LEU A 540 30.38 30.12 5.53
CA LEU A 540 31.11 30.40 4.29
C LEU A 540 30.23 30.29 3.04
N VAL A 541 29.39 29.26 2.96
CA VAL A 541 28.43 29.08 1.87
C VAL A 541 27.41 30.22 1.87
N ALA A 542 26.89 30.60 3.03
CA ALA A 542 25.94 31.70 3.16
C ALA A 542 26.56 33.07 2.83
N THR A 543 27.84 33.31 3.16
CA THR A 543 28.51 34.61 2.92
C THR A 543 29.11 34.74 1.53
N PHE A 544 29.63 33.67 0.94
CA PHE A 544 30.34 33.72 -0.34
C PHE A 544 29.55 33.08 -1.47
N CYS A 545 29.13 31.83 -1.32
CA CYS A 545 28.51 31.08 -2.41
C CYS A 545 27.11 31.60 -2.75
N CYS A 546 26.28 31.86 -1.75
CA CYS A 546 24.91 32.35 -1.97
C CYS A 546 24.89 33.75 -2.62
N PRO A 547 25.67 34.76 -2.16
CA PRO A 547 25.73 36.05 -2.81
C PRO A 547 26.37 36.01 -4.19
N LEU A 548 27.41 35.18 -4.40
CA LEU A 548 28.00 34.99 -5.73
C LEU A 548 26.98 34.40 -6.71
N ALA A 549 26.27 33.34 -6.33
CA ALA A 549 25.24 32.74 -7.17
C ALA A 549 24.11 33.73 -7.47
N SER A 550 23.65 34.49 -6.46
CA SER A 550 22.65 35.55 -6.66
C SER A 550 23.15 36.64 -7.60
N SER A 551 24.44 37.00 -7.50
CA SER A 551 25.06 38.02 -8.37
C SER A 551 25.18 37.53 -9.80
N ILE A 552 25.54 36.26 -10.03
CA ILE A 552 25.56 35.65 -11.37
C ILE A 552 24.15 35.65 -11.98
N ILE A 553 23.14 35.25 -11.22
CA ILE A 553 21.73 35.26 -11.69
C ILE A 553 21.30 36.69 -12.03
N LEU A 554 21.67 37.68 -11.20
CA LEU A 554 21.39 39.09 -11.45
C LEU A 554 22.07 39.57 -12.74
N VAL A 555 23.36 39.27 -12.94
CA VAL A 555 24.11 39.64 -14.14
C VAL A 555 23.49 39.01 -15.39
N VAL A 556 23.15 37.71 -15.35
CA VAL A 556 22.45 37.04 -16.46
C VAL A 556 21.09 37.70 -16.72
N GLY A 557 20.37 38.07 -15.67
CA GLY A 557 19.10 38.81 -15.77
C GLY A 557 19.26 40.17 -16.45
N ILE A 558 20.24 40.96 -16.02
CA ILE A 558 20.56 42.28 -16.58
C ILE A 558 21.01 42.13 -18.03
N VAL A 559 21.94 41.21 -18.34
CA VAL A 559 22.42 40.98 -19.71
C VAL A 559 21.27 40.59 -20.63
N ARG A 560 20.40 39.67 -20.19
CA ARG A 560 19.24 39.26 -20.98
C ARG A 560 18.26 40.42 -21.21
N TYR A 561 18.01 41.24 -20.18
CA TYR A 561 17.17 42.43 -20.30
C TYR A 561 17.78 43.45 -21.26
N SER A 562 19.05 43.79 -21.09
CA SER A 562 19.78 44.74 -21.93
C SER A 562 19.90 44.27 -23.37
N LEU A 563 20.19 42.99 -23.63
CA LEU A 563 20.22 42.41 -24.98
C LEU A 563 18.85 42.47 -25.63
N ARG A 564 17.77 42.25 -24.87
CA ARG A 564 16.42 42.40 -25.39
C ARG A 564 16.09 43.85 -25.69
N LEU A 565 16.45 44.78 -24.81
CA LEU A 565 16.27 46.22 -25.02
C LEU A 565 17.04 46.70 -26.25
N LEU A 566 18.28 46.23 -26.41
CA LEU A 566 19.15 46.54 -27.53
C LEU A 566 18.63 45.92 -28.83
N TRP A 567 18.14 44.67 -28.79
CA TRP A 567 17.47 44.03 -29.92
C TRP A 567 16.20 44.78 -30.34
N ASP A 568 15.35 45.15 -29.38
CA ASP A 568 14.11 45.88 -29.65
C ASP A 568 14.44 47.29 -30.19
N SER A 569 15.44 47.97 -29.63
CA SER A 569 15.93 49.28 -30.10
C SER A 569 16.56 49.21 -31.49
N LEU A 570 17.41 48.23 -31.77
CA LEU A 570 18.00 48.01 -33.10
C LEU A 570 16.92 47.69 -34.12
N THR A 571 16.01 46.77 -33.77
CA THR A 571 14.89 46.39 -34.64
C THR A 571 13.99 47.60 -34.92
N PHE A 572 13.71 48.41 -33.92
CA PHE A 572 12.91 49.63 -34.08
C PHE A 572 13.61 50.69 -34.93
N HIS A 573 14.86 51.06 -34.61
CA HIS A 573 15.54 52.18 -35.28
C HIS A 573 16.15 51.83 -36.63
N LEU A 574 16.58 50.58 -36.86
CA LEU A 574 17.16 50.15 -38.13
C LEU A 574 16.10 49.61 -39.10
N PHE A 575 15.18 48.77 -38.64
CA PHE A 575 14.23 48.07 -39.52
C PHE A 575 12.84 48.71 -39.52
N ILE A 576 12.21 48.92 -38.37
CA ILE A 576 10.80 49.36 -38.32
C ILE A 576 10.66 50.85 -38.67
N LYS A 577 11.53 51.74 -38.15
CA LYS A 577 11.43 53.19 -38.39
C LYS A 577 11.76 53.61 -39.83
N LYS A 578 12.65 52.87 -40.51
CA LYS A 578 13.09 53.20 -41.88
C LYS A 578 12.43 52.34 -42.97
N CYS A 579 12.03 51.10 -42.67
CA CYS A 579 11.45 50.17 -43.65
C CYS A 579 10.02 49.70 -43.28
N GLY A 580 9.49 50.10 -42.12
CA GLY A 580 8.13 49.75 -41.71
C GLY A 580 7.08 50.46 -42.57
N ARG A 581 6.51 49.73 -43.52
CA ARG A 581 5.21 50.06 -44.13
C ARG A 581 4.12 49.29 -43.42
N ILE A 582 2.93 49.90 -43.32
CA ILE A 582 1.74 49.22 -42.77
C ILE A 582 1.41 48.05 -43.70
N PRO A 583 1.51 46.79 -43.24
CA PRO A 583 1.23 45.64 -44.09
C PRO A 583 -0.28 45.57 -44.37
N ALA A 584 -0.62 45.33 -45.64
CA ALA A 584 -2.01 45.23 -46.09
C ALA A 584 -2.72 43.96 -45.59
N SER A 585 -1.97 42.94 -45.17
CA SER A 585 -2.48 41.66 -44.66
C SER A 585 -1.52 41.05 -43.65
N ASP A 586 -2.03 40.14 -42.81
CA ASP A 586 -1.23 39.40 -41.84
C ASP A 586 -0.19 38.51 -42.55
N SER A 587 1.03 38.48 -42.00
CA SER A 587 2.12 37.62 -42.46
C SER A 587 2.74 36.88 -41.28
N ILE A 588 3.53 35.84 -41.56
CA ILE A 588 4.21 35.03 -40.53
C ILE A 588 5.13 35.89 -39.62
N ALA A 589 5.64 37.01 -40.13
CA ALA A 589 6.55 37.88 -39.40
C ALA A 589 5.84 39.00 -38.60
N VAL A 590 4.67 39.50 -39.06
CA VAL A 590 3.94 40.59 -38.42
C VAL A 590 2.44 40.38 -38.57
N ARG A 591 1.71 40.42 -37.44
CA ARG A 591 0.25 40.32 -37.35
C ARG A 591 -0.33 41.63 -36.84
N ARG A 592 -1.34 42.18 -37.53
CA ARG A 592 -1.98 43.45 -37.15
C ARG A 592 -3.00 43.21 -36.05
N ILE A 593 -2.83 43.86 -34.90
CA ILE A 593 -3.61 43.61 -33.68
C ILE A 593 -4.67 44.71 -33.43
N ALA A 594 -4.53 45.89 -34.05
CA ALA A 594 -5.51 46.98 -33.99
C ALA A 594 -5.40 47.94 -35.21
N GLY A 595 -6.52 48.56 -35.58
CA GLY A 595 -6.65 49.55 -36.67
C GLY A 595 -7.90 49.33 -37.53
N PRO A 596 -8.34 50.34 -38.31
CA PRO A 596 -9.50 50.21 -39.18
C PRO A 596 -9.27 49.09 -40.21
N GLY A 597 -10.25 48.18 -40.33
CA GLY A 597 -10.19 46.97 -41.18
C GLY A 597 -9.97 45.64 -40.44
N LEU A 598 -9.96 45.60 -39.09
CA LEU A 598 -9.78 44.36 -38.31
C LEU A 598 -11.07 43.55 -38.04
N ALA A 599 -12.24 44.05 -38.43
CA ALA A 599 -13.52 43.34 -38.29
C ALA A 599 -14.10 43.02 -39.68
N LEU A 600 -13.53 42.01 -40.34
CA LEU A 600 -14.06 41.46 -41.59
C LEU A 600 -13.97 39.93 -41.54
N ASP A 601 -14.79 39.32 -40.67
CA ASP A 601 -15.38 38.03 -41.05
C ASP A 601 -16.28 38.33 -42.26
N TYR A 602 -15.72 38.15 -43.45
CA TYR A 602 -16.19 38.70 -44.72
C TYR A 602 -17.67 38.42 -45.01
N TYR A 603 -18.50 39.46 -45.06
CA TYR A 603 -19.75 39.46 -45.82
C TYR A 603 -19.45 39.78 -47.30
N PHE A 604 -20.08 39.08 -48.23
CA PHE A 604 -20.02 39.35 -49.66
C PHE A 604 -21.13 40.32 -50.05
N ILE A 605 -20.78 41.48 -50.59
CA ILE A 605 -21.74 42.43 -51.14
C ILE A 605 -21.98 42.06 -52.61
N ILE A 606 -23.23 41.75 -52.94
CA ILE A 606 -23.67 41.52 -54.33
C ILE A 606 -24.40 42.75 -54.85
N LYS A 607 -24.58 42.86 -56.17
CA LYS A 607 -25.43 43.92 -56.74
C LYS A 607 -26.90 43.49 -56.81
N PRO A 608 -27.88 44.41 -56.81
CA PRO A 608 -29.29 44.08 -56.99
C PRO A 608 -29.57 43.17 -58.19
N GLU A 609 -28.87 43.37 -59.31
CA GLU A 609 -29.06 42.58 -60.52
C GLU A 609 -28.65 41.11 -60.32
N GLN A 610 -27.62 40.87 -59.51
CA GLN A 610 -27.16 39.51 -59.18
C GLN A 610 -28.14 38.82 -58.23
N ALA A 611 -28.73 39.57 -57.30
CA ALA A 611 -29.78 39.07 -56.42
C ALA A 611 -31.04 38.71 -57.22
N LEU A 612 -31.42 39.54 -58.19
CA LEU A 612 -32.57 39.30 -59.08
C LEU A 612 -32.34 38.12 -60.03
N ALA A 613 -31.14 37.92 -60.57
CA ALA A 613 -30.84 36.75 -61.40
C ALA A 613 -30.98 35.42 -60.62
N ALA A 614 -30.52 35.39 -59.36
CA ALA A 614 -30.72 34.24 -58.49
C ALA A 614 -32.21 34.04 -58.13
N PHE A 615 -32.96 35.14 -58.04
CA PHE A 615 -34.39 35.15 -57.79
C PHE A 615 -35.20 34.59 -58.95
N GLU A 616 -34.89 35.00 -60.18
CA GLU A 616 -35.51 34.49 -61.40
C GLU A 616 -35.26 32.99 -61.58
N ALA A 617 -34.04 32.51 -61.30
CA ALA A 617 -33.72 31.08 -61.35
C ALA A 617 -34.57 30.26 -60.36
N LYS A 618 -34.85 30.82 -59.17
CA LYS A 618 -35.70 30.19 -58.16
C LYS A 618 -37.18 30.23 -58.55
N MET A 619 -37.67 31.33 -59.11
CA MET A 619 -39.02 31.40 -59.68
C MET A 619 -39.21 30.36 -60.80
N GLU A 620 -38.23 30.19 -61.69
CA GLU A 620 -38.29 29.19 -62.75
C GLU A 620 -38.32 27.76 -62.18
N LEU A 621 -37.60 27.48 -61.09
CA LEU A 621 -37.68 26.20 -60.39
C LEU A 621 -39.09 25.92 -59.84
N ASP A 622 -39.76 26.92 -59.29
CA ASP A 622 -41.13 26.80 -58.80
C ASP A 622 -42.12 26.58 -59.97
N GLU A 623 -41.92 27.26 -61.11
CA GLU A 623 -42.69 27.02 -62.34
C GLU A 623 -42.46 25.58 -62.86
N LEU A 624 -41.22 25.09 -62.86
CA LEU A 624 -40.89 23.73 -63.28
C LEU A 624 -41.54 22.68 -62.38
N GLN A 625 -41.65 22.95 -61.07
CA GLN A 625 -42.35 22.06 -60.14
C GLN A 625 -43.86 22.04 -60.42
N ALA A 626 -44.48 23.19 -60.63
CA ALA A 626 -45.89 23.26 -61.00
C ALA A 626 -46.15 22.58 -62.36
N TYR A 627 -45.26 22.79 -63.33
CA TYR A 627 -45.30 22.14 -64.65
C TYR A 627 -45.13 20.63 -64.55
N GLN A 628 -44.24 20.13 -63.68
CA GLN A 628 -44.07 18.71 -63.42
C GLN A 628 -45.40 18.11 -62.97
N HIS A 629 -46.00 18.65 -61.91
CA HIS A 629 -47.26 18.12 -61.37
C HIS A 629 -48.40 18.15 -62.39
N ALA A 630 -48.52 19.23 -63.17
CA ALA A 630 -49.53 19.34 -64.21
C ALA A 630 -49.30 18.30 -65.33
N THR A 631 -48.06 18.14 -65.78
CA THR A 631 -47.72 17.23 -66.89
C THR A 631 -47.80 15.76 -66.47
N GLU A 632 -47.36 15.42 -65.26
CA GLU A 632 -47.51 14.07 -64.70
C GLU A 632 -48.98 13.65 -64.63
N ARG A 633 -49.86 14.58 -64.24
CA ARG A 633 -51.31 14.34 -64.28
C ARG A 633 -51.80 14.06 -65.69
N ILE A 634 -51.34 14.81 -66.69
CA ILE A 634 -51.72 14.60 -68.10
C ILE A 634 -51.22 13.25 -68.60
N ILE A 635 -49.96 12.88 -68.32
CA ILE A 635 -49.36 11.60 -68.74
C ILE A 635 -50.11 10.41 -68.12
N LEU A 636 -50.50 10.51 -66.85
CA LEU A 636 -51.19 9.43 -66.13
C LEU A 636 -52.71 9.43 -66.36
N GLN A 637 -53.29 10.48 -66.96
CA GLN A 637 -54.74 10.58 -67.16
C GLN A 637 -55.30 9.41 -68.00
N PRO A 638 -54.71 9.02 -69.15
CA PRO A 638 -55.21 7.89 -69.94
C PRO A 638 -55.19 6.56 -69.19
N GLN A 639 -54.18 6.34 -68.32
CA GLN A 639 -54.14 5.15 -67.48
C GLN A 639 -55.28 5.14 -66.45
N LYS A 640 -55.53 6.29 -65.83
CA LYS A 640 -56.65 6.46 -64.90
C LYS A 640 -57.98 6.26 -65.61
N ASP A 641 -58.18 6.90 -66.76
CA ASP A 641 -59.40 6.76 -67.57
C ASP A 641 -59.61 5.31 -68.01
N PHE A 642 -58.55 4.61 -68.44
CA PHE A 642 -58.64 3.19 -68.81
C PHE A 642 -58.98 2.31 -67.61
N SER A 643 -58.34 2.56 -66.45
CA SER A 643 -58.65 1.83 -65.21
C SER A 643 -60.09 2.05 -64.75
N GLN A 644 -60.58 3.29 -64.83
CA GLN A 644 -61.96 3.66 -64.53
C GLN A 644 -62.94 3.05 -65.54
N PHE A 645 -62.60 3.02 -66.83
CA PHE A 645 -63.41 2.34 -67.86
C PHE A 645 -63.52 0.83 -67.57
N VAL A 646 -62.41 0.16 -67.25
CA VAL A 646 -62.43 -1.27 -66.92
C VAL A 646 -63.26 -1.53 -65.66
N GLU A 647 -63.09 -0.70 -64.63
CA GLU A 647 -63.86 -0.79 -63.39
C GLU A 647 -65.35 -0.55 -63.64
N ALA A 648 -65.71 0.45 -64.45
CA ALA A 648 -67.09 0.77 -64.77
C ALA A 648 -67.77 -0.30 -65.66
N CYS A 649 -67.07 -0.87 -66.64
CA CYS A 649 -67.63 -1.85 -67.56
C CYS A 649 -67.58 -3.30 -67.04
N PHE A 650 -66.55 -3.66 -66.27
CA PHE A 650 -66.28 -5.05 -65.88
C PHE A 650 -66.21 -5.28 -64.36
N GLY A 651 -66.18 -4.23 -63.54
CA GLY A 651 -66.22 -4.31 -62.08
C GLY A 651 -67.38 -5.13 -61.50
N PRO A 652 -68.63 -5.04 -62.03
CA PRO A 652 -69.75 -5.87 -61.57
C PRO A 652 -69.53 -7.38 -61.75
N PHE A 653 -68.61 -7.78 -62.63
CA PHE A 653 -68.27 -9.18 -62.91
C PHE A 653 -67.03 -9.65 -62.13
N SER A 654 -66.54 -8.86 -61.16
CA SER A 654 -65.31 -9.14 -60.40
C SER A 654 -64.05 -9.33 -61.27
N ALA A 655 -64.08 -8.87 -62.53
CA ALA A 655 -62.92 -8.91 -63.41
C ALA A 655 -61.99 -7.75 -63.03
N GLN A 656 -60.73 -8.08 -62.77
CA GLN A 656 -59.69 -7.10 -62.45
C GLN A 656 -58.91 -6.73 -63.71
N LEU A 657 -58.36 -5.52 -63.73
CA LEU A 657 -57.48 -5.03 -64.78
C LEU A 657 -56.28 -5.98 -64.95
N ALA A 658 -56.26 -6.71 -66.07
CA ALA A 658 -55.15 -7.60 -66.38
C ALA A 658 -53.97 -6.78 -66.93
N LYS A 659 -52.78 -6.94 -66.33
CA LYS A 659 -51.54 -6.28 -66.76
C LYS A 659 -50.94 -6.96 -67.99
N ASN A 660 -51.73 -7.14 -69.05
CA ASN A 660 -51.33 -7.73 -70.32
C ASN A 660 -52.07 -7.07 -71.49
N GLY A 661 -51.57 -7.22 -72.71
CA GLY A 661 -52.19 -6.65 -73.91
C GLY A 661 -52.13 -5.10 -73.98
N PRO A 662 -53.19 -4.42 -74.46
CA PRO A 662 -53.20 -2.97 -74.69
C PRO A 662 -52.84 -2.10 -73.46
N TYR A 663 -53.17 -2.58 -72.25
CA TYR A 663 -52.82 -1.87 -71.02
C TYR A 663 -51.32 -1.91 -70.74
N MET A 664 -50.62 -3.01 -71.06
CA MET A 664 -49.16 -3.10 -70.94
C MET A 664 -48.45 -2.13 -71.89
N THR A 665 -48.95 -1.95 -73.11
CA THR A 665 -48.43 -0.94 -74.04
C THR A 665 -48.67 0.48 -73.53
N LEU A 666 -49.86 0.77 -73.01
CA LEU A 666 -50.17 2.08 -72.39
C LEU A 666 -49.30 2.34 -71.14
N ASP A 667 -49.08 1.32 -70.32
CA ASP A 667 -48.24 1.41 -69.12
C ASP A 667 -46.79 1.70 -69.48
N ARG A 668 -46.27 1.01 -70.50
CA ARG A 668 -44.93 1.25 -71.04
C ARG A 668 -44.79 2.65 -71.63
N GLU A 669 -45.74 3.10 -72.45
CA GLU A 669 -45.71 4.45 -73.06
C GLU A 669 -45.76 5.56 -71.99
N ALA A 670 -46.63 5.42 -70.99
CA ALA A 670 -46.69 6.37 -69.88
C ALA A 670 -45.39 6.36 -69.07
N HIS A 671 -44.77 5.19 -68.85
CA HIS A 671 -43.49 5.09 -68.16
C HIS A 671 -42.35 5.74 -68.96
N ASP A 672 -42.31 5.55 -70.27
CA ASP A 672 -41.31 6.15 -71.16
C ASP A 672 -41.47 7.68 -71.21
N LEU A 673 -42.71 8.18 -71.29
CA LEU A 673 -43.01 9.62 -71.21
C LEU A 673 -42.64 10.21 -69.85
N MET A 674 -42.92 9.49 -68.75
CA MET A 674 -42.57 9.89 -67.39
C MET A 674 -41.05 9.99 -67.21
N SER A 675 -40.32 8.97 -67.68
CA SER A 675 -38.85 8.97 -67.68
C SER A 675 -38.29 10.14 -68.48
N THR A 676 -38.84 10.41 -69.66
CA THR A 676 -38.42 11.54 -70.51
C THR A 676 -38.69 12.89 -69.85
N LEU A 677 -39.84 13.03 -69.18
CA LEU A 677 -40.21 14.22 -68.43
C LEU A 677 -39.21 14.46 -67.29
N HIS A 678 -38.96 13.44 -66.46
CA HIS A 678 -38.01 13.55 -65.34
C HIS A 678 -36.59 13.83 -65.80
N GLU A 679 -36.12 13.22 -66.89
CA GLU A 679 -34.79 13.49 -67.44
C GLU A 679 -34.65 14.97 -67.88
N LYS A 680 -35.63 15.50 -68.62
CA LYS A 680 -35.61 16.90 -69.09
C LYS A 680 -35.71 17.88 -67.93
N LEU A 681 -36.56 17.62 -66.94
CA LEU A 681 -36.70 18.46 -65.75
C LEU A 681 -35.45 18.43 -64.88
N GLU A 682 -34.85 17.27 -64.63
CA GLU A 682 -33.62 17.16 -63.85
C GLU A 682 -32.40 17.78 -64.55
N LYS A 683 -32.38 17.78 -65.89
CA LYS A 683 -31.38 18.53 -66.65
C LYS A 683 -31.54 20.04 -66.39
N ARG A 684 -32.75 20.57 -66.52
CA ARG A 684 -33.02 22.01 -66.31
C ARG A 684 -32.81 22.44 -64.85
N ARG A 685 -33.21 21.61 -63.88
CA ARG A 685 -32.94 21.85 -62.45
C ARG A 685 -31.44 22.00 -62.15
N ARG A 686 -30.60 21.16 -62.78
CA ARG A 686 -29.14 21.26 -62.64
C ARG A 686 -28.57 22.56 -63.22
N GLU A 687 -29.11 23.05 -64.34
CA GLU A 687 -28.71 24.33 -64.93
C GLU A 687 -29.07 25.54 -64.05
N LEU A 688 -30.16 25.47 -63.29
CA LEU A 688 -30.67 26.57 -62.44
C LEU A 688 -30.09 26.61 -61.02
N GLN A 689 -29.32 25.59 -60.60
CA GLN A 689 -28.73 25.55 -59.26
C GLN A 689 -27.56 26.54 -59.13
N THR A 690 -27.63 27.44 -58.14
CA THR A 690 -26.62 28.50 -57.95
C THR A 690 -25.27 28.04 -57.41
N SER A 691 -25.06 26.76 -57.10
CA SER A 691 -23.80 26.16 -56.61
C SER A 691 -23.14 26.83 -55.38
N LEU A 692 -23.86 27.72 -54.68
CA LEU A 692 -23.37 28.42 -53.48
C LEU A 692 -23.39 27.50 -52.26
N THR A 693 -22.26 27.42 -51.55
CA THR A 693 -22.19 26.68 -50.28
C THR A 693 -22.94 27.39 -49.17
N THR A 694 -23.45 26.65 -48.18
CA THR A 694 -24.22 27.19 -47.05
C THR A 694 -23.46 28.26 -46.26
N GLN A 695 -22.14 28.15 -46.19
CA GLN A 695 -21.26 29.14 -45.55
C GLN A 695 -21.17 30.46 -46.34
N VAL A 696 -21.26 30.41 -47.67
CA VAL A 696 -21.25 31.62 -48.50
C VAL A 696 -22.62 32.29 -48.49
N LYS A 697 -23.69 31.50 -48.55
CA LYS A 697 -25.08 31.99 -48.53
C LYS A 697 -25.44 32.82 -47.28
N THR A 698 -24.90 32.46 -46.12
CA THR A 698 -25.09 33.19 -44.84
C THR A 698 -24.28 34.48 -44.76
N ARG A 699 -23.32 34.66 -45.67
CA ARG A 699 -22.42 35.81 -45.69
C ARG A 699 -22.77 36.81 -46.78
N ILE A 700 -23.74 36.56 -47.65
CA ILE A 700 -24.12 37.50 -48.70
C ILE A 700 -25.05 38.57 -48.11
N LYS A 701 -24.78 39.85 -48.38
CA LYS A 701 -25.61 40.99 -47.94
C LYS A 701 -25.72 42.08 -49.00
N LEU A 702 -26.75 42.91 -48.88
CA LEU A 702 -26.96 44.13 -49.66
C LEU A 702 -26.94 45.36 -48.74
N ASN A 703 -26.62 46.52 -49.32
CA ASN A 703 -26.78 47.78 -48.63
C ASN A 703 -28.27 48.11 -48.43
N THR A 704 -28.57 48.99 -47.45
CA THR A 704 -29.95 49.34 -47.10
C THR A 704 -30.78 49.85 -48.29
N LYS A 705 -30.18 50.65 -49.18
CA LYS A 705 -30.86 51.16 -50.38
C LYS A 705 -31.08 50.07 -51.43
N GLU A 706 -30.05 49.26 -51.67
CA GLU A 706 -30.03 48.21 -52.68
C GLU A 706 -30.97 47.04 -52.32
N LEU A 707 -31.03 46.67 -51.04
CA LEU A 707 -31.94 45.62 -50.55
C LEU A 707 -33.42 46.00 -50.77
N LYS A 708 -33.78 47.25 -50.51
CA LYS A 708 -35.15 47.75 -50.75
C LYS A 708 -35.52 47.69 -52.24
N ILE A 709 -34.58 48.07 -53.11
CA ILE A 709 -34.77 48.02 -54.56
C ILE A 709 -34.95 46.56 -55.03
N ALA A 710 -34.11 45.64 -54.55
CA ALA A 710 -34.18 44.23 -54.92
C ALA A 710 -35.52 43.59 -54.51
N ILE A 711 -35.99 43.84 -53.27
CA ILE A 711 -37.28 43.30 -52.79
C ILE A 711 -38.46 43.87 -53.59
N GLN A 712 -38.46 45.17 -53.89
CA GLN A 712 -39.55 45.80 -54.65
C GLN A 712 -39.62 45.27 -56.09
N LEU A 713 -38.48 45.14 -56.76
CA LEU A 713 -38.43 44.60 -58.13
C LEU A 713 -38.82 43.12 -58.17
N ALA A 714 -38.35 42.33 -57.20
CA ALA A 714 -38.74 40.93 -57.06
C ALA A 714 -40.26 40.79 -56.86
N ALA A 715 -40.87 41.59 -55.98
CA ALA A 715 -42.31 41.58 -55.74
C ALA A 715 -43.11 41.87 -57.03
N HIS A 716 -42.66 42.82 -57.84
CA HIS A 716 -43.30 43.14 -59.12
C HIS A 716 -43.20 42.00 -60.15
N ILE A 717 -42.08 41.28 -60.18
CA ILE A 717 -41.91 40.09 -61.03
C ILE A 717 -42.86 38.98 -60.59
N LEU A 718 -42.98 38.74 -59.27
CA LEU A 718 -43.89 37.73 -58.72
C LEU A 718 -45.35 38.02 -59.10
N GLU A 719 -45.81 39.25 -58.87
CA GLU A 719 -47.19 39.68 -59.14
C GLU A 719 -47.59 39.40 -60.60
N LYS A 720 -46.66 39.56 -61.54
CA LYS A 720 -46.92 39.34 -62.96
C LYS A 720 -46.86 37.86 -63.38
N CYS A 721 -45.94 37.09 -62.80
CA CYS A 721 -45.63 35.73 -63.27
C CYS A 721 -46.33 34.62 -62.47
N TYR A 722 -46.41 34.73 -61.14
CA TYR A 722 -46.92 33.64 -60.29
C TYR A 722 -48.39 33.29 -60.56
N PRO A 723 -49.32 34.25 -60.74
CA PRO A 723 -50.74 33.92 -60.97
C PRO A 723 -50.94 33.05 -62.23
N SER A 724 -50.28 33.38 -63.33
CA SER A 724 -50.49 32.73 -64.63
C SER A 724 -49.60 31.50 -64.85
N HIS A 725 -48.38 31.47 -64.29
CA HIS A 725 -47.41 30.40 -64.55
C HIS A 725 -47.37 29.33 -63.45
N VAL A 726 -47.63 29.71 -62.20
CA VAL A 726 -47.49 28.81 -61.03
C VAL A 726 -48.87 28.48 -60.48
N ILE A 727 -49.63 29.46 -60.00
CA ILE A 727 -50.93 29.27 -59.33
C ILE A 727 -51.93 28.60 -60.27
N ALA A 728 -52.05 29.04 -61.52
CA ALA A 728 -52.94 28.43 -62.51
C ALA A 728 -52.62 26.95 -62.83
N ARG A 729 -51.39 26.48 -62.57
CA ARG A 729 -50.95 25.09 -62.80
C ARG A 729 -51.03 24.23 -61.54
N LEU A 730 -51.18 24.86 -60.37
CA LEU A 730 -51.37 24.16 -59.11
C LEU A 730 -52.81 23.66 -58.98
N SER A 731 -53.00 22.58 -58.22
CA SER A 731 -54.31 21.98 -57.97
C SER A 731 -54.96 22.46 -56.66
N ILE A 732 -54.58 23.65 -56.18
CA ILE A 732 -55.05 24.26 -54.92
C ILE A 732 -55.69 25.62 -55.22
N SER A 733 -56.55 26.12 -54.32
CA SER A 733 -57.10 27.46 -54.44
C SER A 733 -56.04 28.53 -54.14
N GLU A 734 -56.26 29.76 -54.62
CA GLU A 734 -55.33 30.87 -54.35
C GLU A 734 -55.26 31.21 -52.87
N ASP A 735 -56.39 31.13 -52.15
CA ASP A 735 -56.44 31.35 -50.70
C ASP A 735 -55.61 30.30 -49.95
N ASP A 736 -55.72 29.02 -50.34
CA ASP A 736 -54.91 27.93 -49.76
C ASP A 736 -53.41 28.12 -50.03
N PHE A 737 -53.03 28.74 -51.16
CA PHE A 737 -51.63 29.01 -51.47
C PHE A 737 -51.02 30.04 -50.50
N TRP A 738 -51.74 31.14 -50.25
CA TRP A 738 -51.29 32.19 -49.33
C TRP A 738 -51.23 31.69 -47.88
N ASP A 739 -52.24 30.92 -47.46
CA ASP A 739 -52.29 30.30 -46.12
C ASP A 739 -51.13 29.33 -45.89
N ASN A 740 -50.77 28.50 -46.89
CA ASN A 740 -49.63 27.59 -46.81
C ASN A 740 -48.28 28.31 -46.67
N LYS A 741 -48.19 29.57 -47.09
CA LYS A 741 -46.99 30.41 -46.94
C LYS A 741 -47.02 31.30 -45.69
N GLY A 742 -48.12 31.30 -44.94
CA GLY A 742 -48.29 32.13 -43.74
C GLY A 742 -48.30 33.63 -44.05
N LEU A 743 -48.76 34.01 -45.24
CA LEU A 743 -48.81 35.39 -45.73
C LEU A 743 -50.25 35.82 -45.99
N SER A 744 -50.53 37.13 -45.90
CA SER A 744 -51.83 37.66 -46.32
C SER A 744 -51.97 37.62 -47.85
N VAL A 745 -53.20 37.46 -48.33
CA VAL A 745 -53.52 37.49 -49.77
C VAL A 745 -52.95 38.77 -50.42
N ASN A 746 -52.23 38.62 -51.54
CA ASN A 746 -51.53 39.66 -52.28
C ASN A 746 -50.29 40.30 -51.59
N ASP A 747 -49.70 39.67 -50.56
CA ASP A 747 -48.43 40.13 -49.97
C ASP A 747 -47.20 39.69 -50.79
N TRP A 748 -47.05 40.27 -51.99
CA TRP A 748 -45.93 40.01 -52.89
C TRP A 748 -44.55 40.39 -52.31
N PRO A 749 -44.38 41.50 -51.57
CA PRO A 749 -43.12 41.80 -50.89
C PRO A 749 -42.76 40.78 -49.80
N GLY A 750 -43.75 40.30 -49.03
CA GLY A 750 -43.56 39.23 -48.07
C GLY A 750 -43.11 37.93 -48.73
N LEU A 751 -43.74 37.57 -49.86
CA LEU A 751 -43.35 36.39 -50.65
C LEU A 751 -41.94 36.53 -51.23
N ALA A 752 -41.57 37.71 -51.73
CA ALA A 752 -40.22 37.99 -52.20
C ALA A 752 -39.17 37.86 -51.08
N GLY A 753 -39.49 38.34 -49.88
CA GLY A 753 -38.65 38.19 -48.69
C GLY A 753 -38.41 36.71 -48.35
N LEU A 754 -39.47 35.90 -48.32
CA LEU A 754 -39.37 34.45 -48.07
C LEU A 754 -38.48 33.76 -49.12
N ILE A 755 -38.70 34.03 -50.41
CA ILE A 755 -37.90 33.44 -51.49
C ILE A 755 -36.41 33.84 -51.36
N TYR A 756 -36.11 35.09 -51.00
CA TYR A 756 -34.72 35.50 -50.74
C TYR A 756 -34.09 34.78 -49.54
N THR A 757 -34.86 34.48 -48.48
CA THR A 757 -34.35 33.68 -47.36
C THR A 757 -34.03 32.24 -47.77
N GLU A 758 -34.80 31.66 -48.71
CA GLU A 758 -34.54 30.32 -49.25
C GLU A 758 -33.29 30.29 -50.15
N ILE A 759 -33.09 31.33 -50.97
CA ILE A 759 -31.94 31.42 -51.89
C ILE A 759 -30.64 31.60 -51.10
N PHE A 760 -30.61 32.57 -50.19
CA PHE A 760 -29.44 32.96 -49.41
C PHE A 760 -29.57 32.51 -47.94
N SER A 761 -30.13 33.33 -47.08
CA SER A 761 -30.32 33.03 -45.66
C SER A 761 -31.24 34.08 -45.01
N LEU A 762 -31.69 33.82 -43.79
CA LEU A 762 -32.44 34.80 -43.00
C LEU A 762 -31.65 36.10 -42.77
N ASP A 763 -30.33 36.00 -42.65
CA ASP A 763 -29.44 37.15 -42.42
C ASP A 763 -29.35 38.09 -43.63
N PHE A 764 -29.73 37.64 -44.83
CA PHE A 764 -29.74 38.46 -46.04
C PHE A 764 -30.68 39.67 -45.93
N LEU A 765 -31.79 39.52 -45.19
CA LEU A 765 -32.77 40.59 -44.98
C LEU A 765 -32.28 41.67 -44.00
N THR A 766 -31.12 41.47 -43.35
CA THR A 766 -30.50 42.47 -42.47
C THR A 766 -29.45 43.29 -43.25
N PRO A 767 -29.71 44.58 -43.54
CA PRO A 767 -28.82 45.38 -44.37
C PRO A 767 -27.52 45.75 -43.64
N LEU A 768 -26.45 46.00 -44.40
CA LEU A 768 -25.22 46.59 -43.87
C LEU A 768 -25.41 48.10 -43.62
N THR A 769 -25.04 48.59 -42.44
CA THR A 769 -25.11 50.02 -42.04
C THR A 769 -23.89 50.80 -42.54
N GLU A 770 -24.11 51.93 -43.24
CA GLU A 770 -23.07 52.77 -43.89
C GLU A 770 -22.12 53.57 -42.95
N ASN A 771 -22.17 53.38 -41.63
CA ASN A 771 -21.43 54.26 -40.70
C ASN A 771 -20.01 53.76 -40.36
N ILE A 772 -19.02 54.15 -41.17
CA ILE A 772 -17.65 54.35 -40.68
C ILE A 772 -17.23 55.78 -41.02
N HIS A 773 -17.32 56.64 -40.00
CA HIS A 773 -16.76 57.99 -40.02
C HIS A 773 -15.27 57.96 -40.35
N ILE A 774 -14.88 58.77 -41.33
CA ILE A 774 -13.50 59.22 -41.55
C ILE A 774 -13.13 60.09 -40.34
N LEU A 775 -12.16 59.64 -39.55
CA LEU A 775 -11.48 60.46 -38.55
C LEU A 775 -10.04 60.70 -39.04
N ASN A 776 -9.72 61.98 -39.21
CA ASN A 776 -8.37 62.52 -39.38
C ASN A 776 -7.51 62.28 -38.13
#